data_AF-A0A0G4MG41-F1
#
_entry.id   AF-A0A0G4MG41-F1
#
_cell.length_a   1.000
_cell.length_b   1.000
_cell.length_c   1.000
_cell.angle_alpha   90.00
_cell.angle_beta   90.00
_cell.angle_gamma   90.00
#
_symmetry.space_group_name_H-M   'P 1'
#
loop_
_entity.id
_entity.type
_entity.pdbx_description
1 polymer ?
#
loop_
_entity_poly.entity_id
_entity_poly.type
_entity_poly.pdbx_seq_one_letter_code
_entity_poly.pdbx_strand_id
1 'polypeptide(L)'
;MAWPWVLSAALAALAALLPLFYMYAATTLQAGLPRLTNKRICLLIAHPDDEAMFFAPTVLALTRPETGNHVKILCLSSGDADGLGETRKKELVKSGMALGLRQEDDVFVVESPDFQDSMTLTWDAHKIASLLCSAFAPQLAHAPASSASPTSASASAAATASIDVLVTFDAAGVSSHPNHISLHAGARAFLAQLLRARPGRPAPVALYTLTSVPLLRKYAAVADALPTLLGWYLAGGRSEGEQQKEDQNQDLPHPKTLLFFNQLTGDGGLPTAWKAMTTAHRSQMVWFRYAWIVLSRYMVINDLQLAEVDEAPISLGAAVGAGHGDVAALSDFAEYVEQQQSLRYPSTKPAVDGAAKPAAGSNDEHQHAELDELFDNLDLGDATGPSVRLKDMLLGADGETLKQLSKNLAERIDEGHGETVFDLGFENNGDSLGLDLDQWHTAYKRLDEAAQLVHANCQLLLTKNVGGEVEAPSAKSSKDKDCSGKVMIRQKPNTVEDVIETRIAVVGNVDAGKSSLLGVLVKGDLDDGRGKARVNLFRHKHEIESGRTSSVGMEILGFDTAGQVVVSDVPGRANLDLVRTFLNILPHHGRYDSEAPFEFHINDTFSVPFVGTVVSGIVKSGVIHAGDNILIGPDSLGQFMTTNIRSIERKRLGVPAASAGQSASFALKKIRRKDVRKGMVVLPKLEGQPNPKVHKEFIAEVLILSHATTIRTRYQAMLHVGPVSQTCAIIDVDRPYIRTGDRATVAFRFMQRPEYLAPGDRLLFREGRTKGLGIVKAVGYDPKKPLSPHGPDDGPAPGEGNGQAGQPAVGQEVHVGA
;
A
#
# COMPACT_ATOMS: atom_id res chain seq x y z
N MET A 1 32.76 -27.85 -61.20
CA MET A 1 32.72 -28.70 -59.97
C MET A 1 33.57 -28.18 -58.80
N ALA A 2 34.21 -26.99 -58.86
CA ALA A 2 35.01 -26.46 -57.74
C ALA A 2 34.23 -25.62 -56.72
N TRP A 3 33.00 -25.18 -57.06
CA TRP A 3 32.18 -24.29 -56.22
C TRP A 3 31.87 -24.84 -54.82
N PRO A 4 31.52 -26.14 -54.62
CA PRO A 4 31.24 -26.67 -53.29
C PRO A 4 32.48 -26.70 -52.37
N TRP A 5 33.66 -26.96 -52.94
CA TRP A 5 34.93 -27.01 -52.20
C TRP A 5 35.43 -25.62 -51.83
N VAL A 6 35.30 -24.65 -52.73
CA VAL A 6 35.62 -23.25 -52.46
C VAL A 6 34.66 -22.67 -51.40
N LEU A 7 33.36 -22.98 -51.50
CA LEU A 7 32.38 -22.56 -50.49
C LEU A 7 32.64 -23.21 -49.13
N SER A 8 32.97 -24.51 -49.09
CA SER A 8 33.28 -25.22 -47.85
C SER A 8 34.58 -24.72 -47.22
N ALA A 9 35.62 -24.45 -48.02
CA ALA A 9 36.88 -23.86 -47.55
C ALA A 9 36.67 -22.43 -47.05
N ALA A 10 35.85 -21.62 -47.72
CA ALA A 10 35.49 -20.27 -47.27
C ALA A 10 34.68 -20.29 -45.97
N LEU A 11 33.72 -21.21 -45.82
CA LEU A 11 32.97 -21.39 -44.57
C LEU A 11 33.85 -21.88 -43.42
N ALA A 12 34.77 -22.80 -43.68
CA ALA A 12 35.74 -23.27 -42.68
C ALA A 12 36.72 -22.17 -42.26
N ALA A 13 37.21 -21.38 -43.22
CA ALA A 13 38.06 -20.22 -42.93
C ALA A 13 37.30 -19.16 -42.12
N LEU A 14 36.04 -18.85 -42.47
CA LEU A 14 35.20 -17.94 -41.72
C LEU A 14 34.93 -18.44 -40.29
N ALA A 15 34.64 -19.74 -40.12
CA ALA A 15 34.42 -20.36 -38.82
C ALA A 15 35.66 -20.31 -37.91
N ALA A 16 36.87 -20.31 -38.47
CA ALA A 16 38.12 -20.16 -37.71
C ALA A 16 38.51 -18.69 -37.47
N LEU A 17 38.37 -17.83 -38.47
CA LEU A 17 38.78 -16.42 -38.40
C LEU A 17 37.87 -15.58 -37.51
N LEU A 18 36.58 -15.92 -37.42
CA LEU A 18 35.60 -15.12 -36.70
C LEU A 18 35.79 -15.16 -35.17
N PRO A 19 36.00 -16.33 -34.52
CA PRO A 19 36.39 -16.38 -33.11
C PRO A 19 37.77 -15.76 -32.83
N LEU A 20 38.74 -15.90 -33.74
CA LEU A 20 40.06 -15.25 -33.62
C LEU A 20 39.95 -13.73 -33.66
N PHE A 21 39.17 -13.19 -34.60
CA PHE A 21 38.86 -11.76 -34.67
C PHE A 21 38.16 -11.29 -33.39
N TYR A 22 37.18 -12.05 -32.90
CA TYR A 22 36.49 -11.74 -31.65
C TYR A 22 37.45 -11.68 -30.46
N MET A 23 38.35 -12.67 -30.31
CA MET A 23 39.35 -12.66 -29.26
C MET A 23 40.28 -11.45 -29.37
N TYR A 24 40.71 -11.11 -30.59
CA TYR A 24 41.51 -9.91 -30.84
C TYR A 24 40.75 -8.63 -30.43
N ALA A 25 39.45 -8.54 -30.77
CA ALA A 25 38.61 -7.42 -30.36
C ALA A 25 38.45 -7.30 -28.83
N ALA A 26 38.12 -8.40 -28.16
CA ALA A 26 37.89 -8.45 -26.71
C ALA A 26 39.16 -8.21 -25.87
N THR A 27 40.35 -8.45 -26.43
CA THR A 27 41.63 -8.29 -25.71
C THR A 27 42.35 -7.00 -26.08
N THR A 28 42.46 -6.73 -27.38
CA THR A 28 43.31 -5.66 -27.91
C THR A 28 42.51 -4.41 -28.23
N LEU A 29 41.36 -4.54 -28.90
CA LEU A 29 40.53 -3.36 -29.24
C LEU A 29 39.82 -2.78 -28.01
N GLN A 30 39.38 -3.62 -27.07
CA GLN A 30 38.77 -3.19 -25.81
C GLN A 30 39.70 -2.36 -24.90
N ALA A 31 41.02 -2.44 -25.09
CA ALA A 31 41.98 -1.60 -24.38
C ALA A 31 41.89 -0.11 -24.79
N GLY A 32 41.49 0.16 -26.04
CA GLY A 32 41.37 1.52 -26.59
C GLY A 32 39.97 2.12 -26.52
N LEU A 33 38.98 1.40 -25.96
CA LEU A 33 37.60 1.87 -25.85
C LEU A 33 37.40 2.74 -24.59
N PRO A 34 36.47 3.74 -24.63
CA PRO A 34 36.16 4.57 -23.47
C PRO A 34 35.69 3.74 -22.27
N ARG A 35 36.10 4.11 -21.06
CA ARG A 35 35.73 3.42 -19.82
C ARG A 35 35.23 4.39 -18.78
N LEU A 36 34.24 3.95 -17.99
CA LEU A 36 33.82 4.63 -16.77
C LEU A 36 34.78 4.24 -15.64
N THR A 37 35.32 5.23 -14.93
CA THR A 37 36.19 5.00 -13.76
C THR A 37 35.76 5.89 -12.58
N ASN A 38 35.90 5.37 -11.36
CA ASN A 38 35.54 6.02 -10.11
C ASN A 38 34.10 6.56 -10.07
N LYS A 39 33.13 5.83 -10.67
CA LYS A 39 31.71 6.21 -10.69
C LYS A 39 30.84 5.32 -9.80
N ARG A 40 29.77 5.90 -9.26
CA ARG A 40 28.66 5.20 -8.60
C ARG A 40 27.60 4.86 -9.63
N ILE A 41 27.43 3.58 -9.93
CA ILE A 41 26.62 3.09 -11.04
C ILE A 41 25.44 2.29 -10.49
N CYS A 42 24.23 2.59 -10.93
CA CYS A 42 23.05 1.79 -10.66
C CYS A 42 22.61 1.07 -11.93
N LEU A 43 22.52 -0.26 -11.88
CA LEU A 43 21.89 -1.10 -12.90
C LEU A 43 20.42 -1.31 -12.53
N LEU A 44 19.51 -0.78 -13.34
CA LEU A 44 18.06 -0.88 -13.15
C LEU A 44 17.50 -1.98 -14.04
N ILE A 45 16.99 -3.05 -13.42
CA ILE A 45 16.45 -4.24 -14.09
C ILE A 45 15.00 -4.53 -13.65
N ALA A 46 14.27 -5.29 -14.48
CA ALA A 46 12.86 -5.57 -14.24
C ALA A 46 12.74 -6.87 -13.44
N HIS A 47 13.45 -7.90 -13.88
CA HIS A 47 13.38 -9.25 -13.34
C HIS A 47 14.74 -9.70 -12.78
N PRO A 48 14.77 -10.70 -11.88
CA PRO A 48 15.99 -11.10 -11.18
C PRO A 48 17.05 -11.79 -12.04
N ASP A 49 16.80 -12.15 -13.29
CA ASP A 49 17.74 -12.81 -14.21
C ASP A 49 18.34 -11.88 -15.29
N ASP A 50 17.81 -10.67 -15.42
CA ASP A 50 18.16 -9.74 -16.49
C ASP A 50 19.64 -9.36 -16.49
N GLU A 51 20.26 -9.26 -15.30
CA GLU A 51 21.67 -8.91 -15.12
C GLU A 51 22.61 -9.96 -15.74
N ALA A 52 22.23 -11.23 -15.66
CA ALA A 52 22.99 -12.34 -16.24
C ALA A 52 22.61 -12.61 -17.69
N MET A 53 21.33 -12.42 -18.07
CA MET A 53 20.80 -12.70 -19.40
C MET A 53 21.15 -11.65 -20.46
N PHE A 54 21.22 -10.38 -20.06
CA PHE A 54 21.40 -9.26 -20.98
C PHE A 54 22.64 -8.41 -20.65
N PHE A 55 22.92 -8.18 -19.37
CA PHE A 55 23.95 -7.23 -18.93
C PHE A 55 25.26 -7.88 -18.46
N ALA A 56 25.45 -9.19 -18.61
CA ALA A 56 26.63 -9.86 -18.04
C ALA A 56 27.97 -9.26 -18.51
N PRO A 57 28.20 -8.95 -19.80
CA PRO A 57 29.40 -8.22 -20.23
C PRO A 57 29.55 -6.84 -19.57
N THR A 58 28.45 -6.11 -19.41
CA THR A 58 28.44 -4.79 -18.77
C THR A 58 28.81 -4.89 -17.29
N VAL A 59 28.17 -5.78 -16.54
CA VAL A 59 28.42 -5.93 -15.09
C VAL A 59 29.86 -6.36 -14.85
N LEU A 60 30.34 -7.41 -15.54
CA LEU A 60 31.72 -7.90 -15.42
C LEU A 60 32.78 -6.85 -15.77
N ALA A 61 32.48 -5.94 -16.69
CA ALA A 61 33.41 -4.86 -17.04
C ALA A 61 33.40 -3.72 -16.01
N LEU A 62 32.22 -3.36 -15.49
CA LEU A 62 32.06 -2.26 -14.55
C LEU A 62 32.45 -2.62 -13.12
N THR A 63 32.40 -3.89 -12.73
CA THR A 63 32.78 -4.36 -11.40
C THR A 63 34.28 -4.60 -11.22
N ARG A 64 35.09 -4.45 -12.28
CA ARG A 64 36.55 -4.66 -12.22
C ARG A 64 37.19 -3.74 -11.18
N PRO A 65 37.97 -4.27 -10.21
CA PRO A 65 38.59 -3.47 -9.17
C PRO A 65 39.44 -2.30 -9.69
N GLU A 66 40.11 -2.49 -10.83
CA GLU A 66 40.96 -1.49 -11.49
C GLU A 66 40.22 -0.22 -11.91
N THR A 67 38.91 -0.30 -12.13
CA THR A 67 38.11 0.86 -12.56
C THR A 67 37.69 1.75 -11.39
N GLY A 68 37.78 1.25 -10.15
CA GLY A 68 37.33 1.98 -8.96
C GLY A 68 35.81 2.18 -8.86
N ASN A 69 35.02 1.65 -9.79
CA ASN A 69 33.56 1.83 -9.82
C ASN A 69 32.86 1.08 -8.70
N HIS A 70 31.70 1.60 -8.29
CA HIS A 70 30.80 0.98 -7.33
C HIS A 70 29.46 0.71 -8.01
N VAL A 71 29.20 -0.56 -8.34
CA VAL A 71 28.00 -0.99 -9.06
C VAL A 71 26.97 -1.50 -8.07
N LYS A 72 25.72 -1.05 -8.20
CA LYS A 72 24.56 -1.55 -7.46
C LYS A 72 23.51 -2.04 -8.43
N ILE A 73 22.75 -3.06 -8.05
CA ILE A 73 21.63 -3.59 -8.84
C ILE A 73 20.33 -3.24 -8.14
N LEU A 74 19.42 -2.58 -8.85
CA LEU A 74 18.05 -2.30 -8.41
C LEU A 74 17.08 -3.07 -9.31
N CYS A 75 16.42 -4.06 -8.74
CA CYS A 75 15.43 -4.90 -9.41
C CYS A 75 14.03 -4.52 -8.92
N LEU A 76 13.11 -4.18 -9.84
CA LEU A 76 11.77 -3.69 -9.46
C LEU A 76 10.76 -4.80 -9.14
N SER A 77 11.03 -6.05 -9.52
CA SER A 77 10.18 -7.19 -9.24
C SER A 77 11.00 -8.41 -8.82
N SER A 78 10.54 -9.15 -7.80
CA SER A 78 11.11 -10.43 -7.43
C SER A 78 10.77 -11.58 -8.40
N GLY A 79 9.95 -11.29 -9.43
CA GLY A 79 9.49 -12.30 -10.38
C GLY A 79 8.61 -13.36 -9.73
N ASP A 80 7.69 -12.96 -8.84
CA ASP A 80 6.87 -13.88 -8.05
C ASP A 80 5.65 -14.47 -8.80
N ALA A 81 5.60 -14.35 -10.13
CA ALA A 81 4.49 -14.88 -10.94
C ALA A 81 4.26 -16.39 -10.73
N ASP A 82 5.31 -17.15 -10.45
CA ASP A 82 5.27 -18.59 -10.18
C ASP A 82 5.30 -18.93 -8.66
N GLY A 83 5.17 -17.94 -7.77
CA GLY A 83 5.29 -18.12 -6.32
C GLY A 83 6.72 -18.41 -5.81
N LEU A 84 7.74 -18.06 -6.60
CA LEU A 84 9.16 -18.33 -6.35
C LEU A 84 10.00 -17.07 -6.05
N GLY A 85 9.37 -15.92 -5.75
CA GLY A 85 10.05 -14.63 -5.62
C GLY A 85 11.19 -14.61 -4.58
N GLU A 86 10.98 -15.22 -3.42
CA GLU A 86 12.01 -15.34 -2.36
C GLU A 86 13.22 -16.16 -2.79
N THR A 87 13.01 -17.20 -3.60
CA THR A 87 14.09 -17.99 -4.18
C THR A 87 14.85 -17.15 -5.20
N ARG A 88 14.14 -16.52 -6.15
CA ARG A 88 14.73 -15.71 -7.22
C ARG A 88 15.53 -14.51 -6.69
N LYS A 89 15.11 -13.92 -5.57
CA LYS A 89 15.87 -12.88 -4.87
C LYS A 89 17.24 -13.35 -4.39
N LYS A 90 17.30 -14.55 -3.79
CA LYS A 90 18.57 -15.17 -3.36
C LYS A 90 19.44 -15.55 -4.55
N GLU A 91 18.82 -16.01 -5.64
CA GLU A 91 19.52 -16.33 -6.88
C GLU A 91 20.15 -15.07 -7.51
N LEU A 92 19.46 -13.94 -7.53
CA LEU A 92 20.00 -12.66 -8.00
C LEU A 92 21.18 -12.18 -7.16
N VAL A 93 21.10 -12.24 -5.83
CA VAL A 93 22.26 -11.89 -4.96
C VAL A 93 23.46 -12.76 -5.30
N LYS A 94 23.26 -14.07 -5.41
CA LYS A 94 24.32 -15.01 -5.77
C LYS A 94 24.89 -14.76 -7.18
N SER A 95 24.04 -14.41 -8.14
CA SER A 95 24.43 -14.07 -9.51
C SER A 95 25.25 -12.78 -9.55
N GLY A 96 24.78 -11.73 -8.87
CA GLY A 96 25.48 -10.46 -8.76
C GLY A 96 26.86 -10.60 -8.12
N MET A 97 26.99 -11.41 -7.05
CA MET A 97 28.30 -11.73 -6.46
C MET A 97 29.22 -12.49 -7.43
N ALA A 98 28.67 -13.41 -8.24
CA ALA A 98 29.43 -14.11 -9.27
C ALA A 98 29.90 -13.19 -10.42
N LEU A 99 29.14 -12.13 -10.72
CA LEU A 99 29.48 -11.10 -11.72
C LEU A 99 30.39 -9.99 -11.17
N GLY A 100 30.83 -10.09 -9.91
CA GLY A 100 31.86 -9.24 -9.33
C GLY A 100 31.35 -8.09 -8.44
N LEU A 101 30.09 -8.09 -8.01
CA LEU A 101 29.64 -7.15 -6.97
C LEU A 101 30.48 -7.28 -5.69
N ARG A 102 30.65 -6.17 -4.97
CA ARG A 102 31.52 -6.11 -3.79
C ARG A 102 30.83 -6.67 -2.55
N GLN A 103 29.55 -6.38 -2.39
CA GLN A 103 28.76 -6.75 -1.23
C GLN A 103 27.39 -7.31 -1.66
N GLU A 104 26.83 -8.22 -0.85
CA GLU A 104 25.46 -8.70 -1.06
C GLU A 104 24.44 -7.58 -0.92
N ASP A 105 24.72 -6.59 -0.08
CA ASP A 105 23.92 -5.37 0.13
C ASP A 105 23.92 -4.42 -1.07
N ASP A 106 24.69 -4.69 -2.14
CA ASP A 106 24.62 -3.92 -3.39
C ASP A 106 23.47 -4.34 -4.30
N VAL A 107 22.73 -5.40 -3.93
CA VAL A 107 21.55 -5.90 -4.65
C VAL A 107 20.27 -5.54 -3.89
N PHE A 108 19.42 -4.73 -4.51
CA PHE A 108 18.14 -4.30 -3.97
C PHE A 108 17.00 -4.82 -4.82
N VAL A 109 16.11 -5.61 -4.23
CA VAL A 109 14.88 -6.07 -4.88
C VAL A 109 13.70 -5.38 -4.22
N VAL A 110 12.91 -4.66 -5.03
CA VAL A 110 11.70 -3.99 -4.61
C VAL A 110 10.53 -4.96 -4.73
N GLU A 111 9.70 -5.02 -3.69
CA GLU A 111 8.45 -5.77 -3.69
C GLU A 111 7.32 -4.76 -3.49
N SER A 112 6.69 -4.35 -4.59
CA SER A 112 5.54 -3.43 -4.58
C SER A 112 4.40 -4.00 -5.42
N PRO A 113 3.13 -3.85 -5.00
CA PRO A 113 1.99 -4.19 -5.84
C PRO A 113 1.94 -3.36 -7.14
N ASP A 114 2.66 -2.24 -7.22
CA ASP A 114 2.74 -1.41 -8.42
C ASP A 114 3.65 -1.99 -9.53
N PHE A 115 4.56 -2.90 -9.18
CA PHE A 115 5.56 -3.47 -10.09
C PHE A 115 5.43 -5.00 -10.20
N GLN A 116 4.19 -5.48 -10.37
CA GLN A 116 3.93 -6.90 -10.55
C GLN A 116 4.52 -7.39 -11.89
N ASP A 117 5.15 -8.56 -11.84
CA ASP A 117 5.67 -9.22 -13.03
C ASP A 117 4.51 -9.70 -13.92
N SER A 118 4.57 -9.40 -15.21
CA SER A 118 3.52 -9.71 -16.17
C SER A 118 4.01 -9.62 -17.59
N MET A 119 3.59 -10.56 -18.42
CA MET A 119 3.87 -10.58 -19.87
C MET A 119 3.02 -9.58 -20.65
N THR A 120 2.03 -8.93 -20.01
CA THR A 120 1.04 -8.07 -20.70
C THR A 120 0.90 -6.67 -20.10
N LEU A 121 1.16 -6.51 -18.80
CA LEU A 121 0.99 -5.23 -18.12
C LEU A 121 2.26 -4.37 -18.23
N THR A 122 2.08 -3.08 -18.50
CA THR A 122 3.16 -2.08 -18.44
C THR A 122 3.15 -1.38 -17.09
N TRP A 123 4.32 -1.17 -16.49
CA TRP A 123 4.44 -0.35 -15.28
C TRP A 123 4.37 1.14 -15.60
N ASP A 124 3.83 1.92 -14.64
CA ASP A 124 3.74 3.37 -14.74
C ASP A 124 5.11 4.04 -14.57
N ALA A 125 5.53 4.79 -15.60
CA ALA A 125 6.79 5.52 -15.63
C ALA A 125 6.91 6.56 -14.50
N HIS A 126 5.81 7.17 -14.07
CA HIS A 126 5.83 8.16 -12.99
C HIS A 126 6.14 7.52 -11.63
N LYS A 127 5.60 6.33 -11.36
CA LYS A 127 5.89 5.57 -10.14
C LYS A 127 7.35 5.12 -10.09
N ILE A 128 7.89 4.66 -11.22
CA ILE A 128 9.31 4.32 -11.34
C ILE A 128 10.18 5.56 -11.10
N ALA A 129 9.85 6.70 -11.72
CA ALA A 129 10.59 7.94 -11.53
C ALA A 129 10.53 8.44 -10.07
N SER A 130 9.38 8.34 -9.43
CA SER A 130 9.21 8.67 -8.00
C SER A 130 10.07 7.77 -7.11
N LEU A 131 10.11 6.47 -7.38
CA LEU A 131 10.96 5.53 -6.68
C LEU A 131 12.45 5.89 -6.84
N LEU A 132 12.90 6.17 -8.07
CA LEU A 132 14.27 6.59 -8.35
C LEU A 132 14.62 7.94 -7.67
N CYS A 133 13.69 8.89 -7.66
CA CYS A 133 13.82 10.14 -6.93
C CYS A 133 13.97 9.91 -5.43
N SER A 134 13.12 9.06 -4.83
CA SER A 134 13.20 8.75 -3.40
C SER A 134 14.52 8.07 -3.04
N ALA A 135 15.03 7.19 -3.90
CA ALA A 135 16.24 6.41 -3.66
C ALA A 135 17.53 7.22 -3.88
N PHE A 136 17.55 8.05 -4.93
CA PHE A 136 18.80 8.66 -5.42
C PHE A 136 18.82 10.20 -5.36
N ALA A 137 17.68 10.86 -5.18
CA ALA A 137 17.57 12.31 -5.09
C ALA A 137 16.44 12.75 -4.11
N PRO A 138 16.50 12.35 -2.82
CA PRO A 138 15.41 12.57 -1.86
C PRO A 138 15.07 14.05 -1.64
N GLN A 139 16.02 14.96 -1.93
CA GLN A 139 15.80 16.41 -1.89
C GLN A 139 14.75 16.89 -2.90
N LEU A 140 14.59 16.20 -4.04
CA LEU A 140 13.59 16.51 -5.06
C LEU A 140 12.26 15.82 -4.80
N ALA A 141 12.26 14.66 -4.13
CA ALA A 141 11.03 14.01 -3.67
C ALA A 141 10.25 14.87 -2.65
N HIS A 142 10.91 15.84 -2.01
CA HIS A 142 10.32 16.75 -1.01
C HIS A 142 10.14 18.20 -1.50
N ALA A 143 10.47 18.52 -2.75
CA ALA A 143 10.30 19.87 -3.29
C ALA A 143 8.86 20.05 -3.85
N PRO A 144 8.06 21.00 -3.35
CA PRO A 144 6.72 21.27 -3.87
C PRO A 144 6.80 21.83 -5.30
N ALA A 145 5.92 21.36 -6.19
CA ALA A 145 5.91 21.68 -7.62
C ALA A 145 5.49 23.13 -7.96
N SER A 146 5.41 24.05 -6.99
CA SER A 146 4.81 25.38 -7.14
C SER A 146 5.74 26.59 -6.94
N SER A 147 7.07 26.41 -6.76
CA SER A 147 7.94 27.57 -6.60
C SER A 147 8.36 28.19 -7.93
N ALA A 148 7.76 29.33 -8.26
CA ALA A 148 8.30 30.29 -9.21
C ALA A 148 9.72 30.78 -8.77
N SER A 149 10.64 30.80 -9.74
CA SER A 149 11.96 31.47 -9.78
C SER A 149 12.82 31.51 -8.48
N PRO A 150 13.90 30.73 -8.37
CA PRO A 150 14.83 30.83 -7.24
C PRO A 150 15.77 32.04 -7.39
N THR A 151 15.90 32.83 -6.33
CA THR A 151 16.95 33.86 -6.20
C THR A 151 18.34 33.23 -6.15
N SER A 152 19.29 33.87 -6.82
CA SER A 152 20.60 33.35 -7.29
C SER A 152 21.64 32.92 -6.23
N ALA A 153 21.36 33.05 -4.93
CA ALA A 153 22.33 32.73 -3.86
C ALA A 153 22.13 31.34 -3.20
N SER A 154 20.96 30.71 -3.34
CA SER A 154 20.64 29.39 -2.75
C SER A 154 20.81 28.20 -3.73
N ALA A 155 21.18 28.46 -4.97
CA ALA A 155 21.16 27.48 -6.07
C ALA A 155 22.35 26.49 -6.07
N SER A 156 23.38 26.68 -5.25
CA SER A 156 24.57 25.82 -5.29
C SER A 156 24.44 24.49 -4.53
N ALA A 157 23.51 24.38 -3.58
CA ALA A 157 23.35 23.19 -2.74
C ALA A 157 22.18 22.26 -3.15
N ALA A 158 21.31 22.69 -4.07
CA ALA A 158 20.09 21.97 -4.43
C ALA A 158 20.30 20.99 -5.59
N ALA A 159 19.93 19.72 -5.38
CA ALA A 159 19.90 18.60 -6.34
C ALA A 159 21.23 17.88 -6.65
N THR A 160 21.92 17.36 -5.64
CA THR A 160 22.96 16.33 -5.84
C THR A 160 22.32 14.93 -5.82
N ALA A 161 22.48 14.17 -6.91
CA ALA A 161 22.10 12.76 -6.96
C ALA A 161 23.17 11.90 -6.27
N SER A 162 22.75 10.82 -5.61
CA SER A 162 23.66 9.87 -4.96
C SER A 162 24.31 8.87 -5.93
N ILE A 163 23.94 8.91 -7.20
CA ILE A 163 24.51 8.12 -8.29
C ILE A 163 25.02 9.03 -9.39
N ASP A 164 26.02 8.56 -10.13
CA ASP A 164 26.60 9.29 -11.25
C ASP A 164 26.11 8.73 -12.59
N VAL A 165 25.77 7.43 -12.62
CA VAL A 165 25.37 6.71 -13.83
C VAL A 165 24.21 5.76 -13.54
N LEU A 166 23.19 5.76 -14.40
CA LEU A 166 22.08 4.82 -14.43
C LEU A 166 22.13 4.00 -15.72
N VAL A 167 22.07 2.68 -15.62
CA VAL A 167 22.09 1.74 -16.76
C VAL A 167 20.78 0.97 -16.80
N THR A 168 20.10 0.91 -17.95
CA THR A 168 18.87 0.12 -18.12
C THR A 168 18.65 -0.26 -19.60
N PHE A 169 17.49 -0.81 -19.94
CA PHE A 169 17.12 -1.15 -21.32
C PHE A 169 16.80 0.10 -22.15
N ASP A 170 16.84 -0.03 -23.47
CA ASP A 170 16.38 1.02 -24.40
C ASP A 170 14.85 1.03 -24.55
N ALA A 171 14.33 1.92 -25.41
CA ALA A 171 12.90 2.09 -25.65
C ALA A 171 12.18 0.82 -26.16
N ALA A 172 12.92 -0.15 -26.73
CA ALA A 172 12.36 -1.41 -27.20
C ALA A 172 12.55 -2.57 -26.20
N GLY A 173 13.25 -2.34 -25.08
CA GLY A 173 13.37 -3.29 -23.98
C GLY A 173 14.29 -4.50 -24.25
N VAL A 174 14.94 -4.58 -25.41
CA VAL A 174 15.69 -5.73 -25.96
C VAL A 174 14.86 -6.99 -26.20
N SER A 175 14.08 -7.42 -25.21
CA SER A 175 13.17 -8.57 -25.25
C SER A 175 11.77 -8.22 -25.76
N SER A 176 11.47 -6.94 -26.01
CA SER A 176 10.10 -6.41 -26.22
C SER A 176 9.13 -6.70 -25.07
N HIS A 177 9.65 -7.04 -23.88
CA HIS A 177 8.84 -7.28 -22.70
C HIS A 177 8.30 -5.94 -22.14
N PRO A 178 7.00 -5.83 -21.84
CA PRO A 178 6.38 -4.59 -21.33
C PRO A 178 7.14 -3.96 -20.14
N ASN A 179 7.51 -4.77 -19.15
CA ASN A 179 8.27 -4.31 -17.98
C ASN A 179 9.62 -3.67 -18.34
N HIS A 180 10.33 -4.18 -19.36
CA HIS A 180 11.63 -3.63 -19.76
C HIS A 180 11.47 -2.27 -20.44
N ILE A 181 10.40 -2.11 -21.23
CA ILE A 181 10.06 -0.84 -21.89
C ILE A 181 9.69 0.21 -20.84
N SER A 182 8.94 -0.19 -19.81
CA SER A 182 8.57 0.71 -18.70
C SER A 182 9.76 1.24 -17.91
N LEU A 183 10.83 0.44 -17.74
CA LEU A 183 12.06 0.91 -17.09
C LEU A 183 12.70 2.08 -17.82
N HIS A 184 12.78 1.99 -19.15
CA HIS A 184 13.33 3.06 -19.98
C HIS A 184 12.49 4.35 -19.84
N ALA A 185 11.16 4.23 -19.89
CA ALA A 185 10.26 5.37 -19.73
C ALA A 185 10.41 6.02 -18.33
N GLY A 186 10.48 5.20 -17.27
CA GLY A 186 10.67 5.67 -15.90
C GLY A 186 12.02 6.32 -15.65
N ALA A 187 13.10 5.75 -16.19
CA ALA A 187 14.45 6.33 -16.09
C ALA A 187 14.54 7.70 -16.80
N ARG A 188 13.91 7.84 -17.98
CA ARG A 188 13.84 9.13 -18.68
C ARG A 188 13.03 10.16 -17.90
N ALA A 189 11.90 9.77 -17.32
CA ALA A 189 11.08 10.65 -16.49
C ALA A 189 11.85 11.11 -15.23
N PHE A 190 12.66 10.25 -14.61
CA PHE A 190 13.55 10.59 -13.51
C PHE A 190 14.61 11.65 -13.93
N LEU A 191 15.27 11.47 -15.07
CA LEU A 191 16.24 12.45 -15.57
C LEU A 191 15.59 13.79 -15.94
N ALA A 192 14.40 13.76 -16.54
CA ALA A 192 13.65 14.98 -16.87
C ALA A 192 13.28 15.78 -15.61
N GLN A 193 12.97 15.12 -14.49
CA GLN A 193 12.74 15.78 -13.20
C GLN A 193 14.02 16.41 -12.64
N LEU A 194 15.17 15.73 -12.75
CA LEU A 194 16.47 16.25 -12.35
C LEU A 194 16.87 17.50 -13.16
N LEU A 195 16.61 17.50 -14.47
CA LEU A 195 16.90 18.61 -15.36
C LEU A 195 16.00 19.83 -15.10
N ARG A 196 14.69 19.63 -14.88
CA ARG A 196 13.75 20.72 -14.51
C ARG A 196 14.15 21.44 -13.24
N ALA A 197 14.76 20.75 -12.29
CA ALA A 197 15.25 21.35 -11.05
C ALA A 197 16.52 22.22 -11.25
N ARG A 198 17.19 22.12 -12.39
CA ARG A 198 18.44 22.83 -12.73
C ARG A 198 18.45 23.32 -14.19
N PRO A 199 17.59 24.29 -14.56
CA PRO A 199 17.57 24.80 -15.93
C PRO A 199 18.94 25.36 -16.33
N GLY A 200 19.48 24.91 -17.46
CA GLY A 200 20.75 25.37 -18.02
C GLY A 200 22.04 24.73 -17.48
N ARG A 201 21.97 23.64 -16.68
CA ARG A 201 23.13 22.81 -16.32
C ARG A 201 22.96 21.37 -16.83
N PRO A 202 24.05 20.68 -17.20
CA PRO A 202 23.98 19.28 -17.62
C PRO A 202 23.45 18.38 -16.51
N ALA A 203 22.73 17.33 -16.89
CA ALA A 203 22.13 16.37 -15.96
C ALA A 203 23.20 15.80 -15.01
N PRO A 204 22.93 15.75 -13.69
CA PRO A 204 23.89 15.21 -12.72
C PRO A 204 24.07 13.69 -12.83
N VAL A 205 23.20 13.00 -13.57
CA VAL A 205 23.22 11.54 -13.77
C VAL A 205 23.22 11.25 -15.27
N ALA A 206 24.15 10.42 -15.73
CA ALA A 206 24.16 9.90 -17.10
C ALA A 206 23.30 8.64 -17.22
N LEU A 207 22.38 8.60 -18.20
CA LEU A 207 21.57 7.43 -18.50
C LEU A 207 22.15 6.67 -19.70
N TYR A 208 22.59 5.44 -19.48
CA TYR A 208 23.00 4.52 -20.53
C TYR A 208 21.93 3.45 -20.78
N THR A 209 21.66 3.20 -22.05
CA THR A 209 20.64 2.23 -22.48
C THR A 209 21.27 1.13 -23.32
N LEU A 210 20.84 -0.12 -23.09
CA LEU A 210 21.28 -1.27 -23.87
C LEU A 210 20.54 -1.36 -25.20
N THR A 211 21.26 -1.31 -26.31
CA THR A 211 20.68 -1.24 -27.66
C THR A 211 19.93 -2.51 -28.05
N SER A 212 18.71 -2.35 -28.54
CA SER A 212 17.92 -3.39 -29.20
C SER A 212 18.37 -3.62 -30.64
N VAL A 213 18.66 -4.87 -30.99
CA VAL A 213 19.06 -5.27 -32.36
C VAL A 213 18.01 -6.18 -33.04
N PRO A 214 17.96 -6.20 -34.39
CA PRO A 214 17.12 -7.14 -35.14
C PRO A 214 17.40 -8.60 -34.81
N LEU A 215 16.41 -9.48 -35.04
CA LEU A 215 16.46 -10.90 -34.66
C LEU A 215 17.73 -11.64 -35.16
N LEU A 216 18.16 -11.36 -36.39
CA LEU A 216 19.36 -12.00 -36.95
C LEU A 216 20.63 -11.62 -36.18
N ARG A 217 20.79 -10.34 -35.82
CA ARG A 217 21.91 -9.84 -35.02
C ARG A 217 21.81 -10.29 -33.56
N LYS A 218 20.59 -10.41 -33.03
CA LYS A 218 20.30 -10.88 -31.67
C LYS A 218 20.90 -12.26 -31.41
N TYR A 219 20.82 -13.16 -32.39
CA TYR A 219 21.30 -14.55 -32.31
C TYR A 219 22.61 -14.82 -33.08
N ALA A 220 23.35 -13.77 -33.43
CA ALA A 220 24.61 -13.90 -34.17
C ALA A 220 25.82 -14.22 -33.26
N ALA A 221 25.65 -14.35 -31.95
CA ALA A 221 26.71 -14.59 -30.97
C ALA A 221 27.97 -13.73 -31.23
N VAL A 222 29.16 -14.35 -31.29
CA VAL A 222 30.44 -13.69 -31.58
C VAL A 222 30.50 -13.00 -32.96
N ALA A 223 29.66 -13.41 -33.92
CA ALA A 223 29.66 -12.83 -35.26
C ALA A 223 29.15 -11.38 -35.27
N ASP A 224 28.39 -10.97 -34.25
CA ASP A 224 27.91 -9.59 -34.14
C ASP A 224 29.01 -8.58 -33.77
N ALA A 225 30.22 -9.03 -33.41
CA ALA A 225 31.34 -8.14 -33.13
C ALA A 225 31.74 -7.29 -34.33
N LEU A 226 31.77 -7.90 -35.52
CA LEU A 226 32.12 -7.21 -36.77
C LEU A 226 31.16 -6.05 -37.09
N PRO A 227 29.84 -6.27 -37.22
CA PRO A 227 28.90 -5.17 -37.50
C PRO A 227 28.82 -4.15 -36.36
N THR A 228 29.00 -4.56 -35.09
CA THR A 228 28.99 -3.64 -33.95
C THR A 228 30.20 -2.72 -33.96
N LEU A 229 31.42 -3.26 -34.15
CA LEU A 229 32.64 -2.47 -34.23
C LEU A 229 32.67 -1.58 -35.48
N LEU A 230 32.18 -2.08 -36.61
CA LEU A 230 32.06 -1.28 -37.84
C LEU A 230 31.07 -0.13 -37.66
N GLY A 231 29.92 -0.38 -37.03
CA GLY A 231 28.95 0.66 -36.68
C GLY A 231 29.54 1.73 -35.76
N TRP A 232 30.26 1.32 -34.72
CA TRP A 232 30.97 2.23 -33.82
C TRP A 232 32.05 3.06 -34.53
N TYR A 233 32.82 2.43 -35.42
CA TYR A 233 33.85 3.10 -36.21
C TYR A 233 33.23 4.15 -37.16
N LEU A 234 32.15 3.79 -37.87
CA LEU A 234 31.44 4.67 -38.78
C LEU A 234 30.72 5.82 -38.05
N ALA A 235 30.29 5.61 -36.81
CA ALA A 235 29.69 6.63 -35.95
C ALA A 235 30.71 7.60 -35.33
N GLY A 236 31.99 7.53 -35.71
CA GLY A 236 33.03 8.47 -35.27
C GLY A 236 33.82 8.04 -34.03
N GLY A 237 33.72 6.78 -33.60
CA GLY A 237 34.32 6.29 -32.35
C GLY A 237 35.84 6.49 -32.19
N ARG A 238 36.58 6.72 -33.30
CA ARG A 238 38.02 7.04 -33.26
C ARG A 238 38.32 8.48 -32.83
N SER A 239 37.41 9.43 -33.07
CA SER A 239 37.60 10.85 -32.74
C SER A 239 37.42 11.14 -31.24
N GLU A 240 36.68 10.30 -30.51
CA GLU A 240 36.45 10.46 -29.07
C GLU A 240 37.67 10.05 -28.21
N GLY A 241 38.53 9.16 -28.72
CA GLY A 241 39.72 8.68 -28.01
C GLY A 241 40.89 9.67 -27.96
N GLU A 242 40.94 10.64 -28.88
CA GLU A 242 41.99 11.69 -28.90
C GLU A 242 41.62 12.90 -28.03
N GLN A 243 40.33 13.26 -27.91
CA GLN A 243 39.88 14.35 -27.03
C GLN A 243 40.01 14.03 -25.53
N GLN A 244 39.97 12.75 -25.12
CA GLN A 244 40.10 12.34 -23.71
C GLN A 244 41.49 12.54 -23.09
N LYS A 245 42.55 12.78 -23.87
CA LYS A 245 43.89 13.04 -23.33
C LYS A 245 44.10 14.48 -22.85
N GLU A 246 43.28 15.44 -23.29
CA GLU A 246 43.35 16.85 -22.87
C GLU A 246 42.43 17.18 -21.68
N ASP A 247 41.33 16.44 -21.50
CA ASP A 247 40.26 16.77 -20.53
C ASP A 247 40.41 16.11 -19.13
N GLN A 248 41.62 15.80 -18.68
CA GLN A 248 41.83 15.29 -17.30
C GLN A 248 41.55 16.32 -16.19
N ASN A 249 41.18 17.56 -16.53
CA ASN A 249 41.14 18.67 -15.56
C ASN A 249 39.87 19.53 -15.58
N GLN A 250 38.81 19.15 -16.31
CA GLN A 250 37.53 19.89 -16.31
C GLN A 250 36.33 18.94 -16.27
N ASP A 251 35.41 19.19 -15.35
CA ASP A 251 34.15 18.47 -15.22
C ASP A 251 33.27 18.67 -16.48
N LEU A 252 33.15 17.63 -17.33
CA LEU A 252 32.07 17.24 -18.30
C LEU A 252 32.63 16.80 -19.69
N PRO A 253 31.96 15.94 -20.52
CA PRO A 253 30.80 15.06 -20.31
C PRO A 253 31.12 13.55 -20.52
N HIS A 254 30.19 12.68 -20.18
CA HIS A 254 30.33 11.21 -20.29
C HIS A 254 30.49 10.73 -21.76
N PRO A 255 31.18 9.60 -22.03
CA PRO A 255 31.35 9.07 -23.38
C PRO A 255 29.99 8.67 -23.99
N LYS A 256 29.76 8.97 -25.28
CA LYS A 256 28.46 8.73 -25.93
C LYS A 256 28.14 7.25 -26.08
N THR A 257 29.14 6.42 -26.36
CA THR A 257 28.97 4.97 -26.57
C THR A 257 29.96 4.19 -25.72
N LEU A 258 29.48 3.16 -25.03
CA LEU A 258 30.31 2.20 -24.29
C LEU A 258 30.15 0.81 -24.90
N LEU A 259 31.28 0.13 -25.14
CA LEU A 259 31.32 -1.21 -25.70
C LEU A 259 32.01 -2.17 -24.73
N PHE A 260 31.30 -3.23 -24.35
CA PHE A 260 31.80 -4.26 -23.44
C PHE A 260 31.82 -5.61 -24.15
N PHE A 261 32.96 -6.28 -24.10
CA PHE A 261 33.15 -7.62 -24.64
C PHE A 261 33.47 -8.59 -23.50
N ASN A 262 32.85 -9.76 -23.53
CA ASN A 262 33.21 -10.87 -22.66
C ASN A 262 34.39 -11.63 -23.28
N GLN A 263 35.42 -11.91 -22.49
CA GLN A 263 36.53 -12.76 -22.93
C GLN A 263 36.01 -14.21 -23.10
N LEU A 264 36.39 -14.89 -24.19
CA LEU A 264 35.94 -16.27 -24.43
C LEU A 264 36.56 -17.27 -23.44
N THR A 265 37.73 -16.93 -22.88
CA THR A 265 38.50 -17.76 -21.97
C THR A 265 38.94 -16.93 -20.76
N GLY A 266 39.17 -17.60 -19.61
CA GLY A 266 39.62 -16.97 -18.37
C GLY A 266 38.52 -16.66 -17.36
N ASP A 267 38.93 -16.52 -16.09
CA ASP A 267 38.06 -16.12 -14.99
C ASP A 267 37.65 -14.65 -15.15
N GLY A 268 36.35 -14.35 -15.00
CA GLY A 268 35.78 -13.02 -15.24
C GLY A 268 35.33 -12.73 -16.69
N GLY A 269 35.28 -13.76 -17.55
CA GLY A 269 34.77 -13.68 -18.92
C GLY A 269 33.44 -14.42 -19.15
N LEU A 270 33.22 -14.90 -20.38
CA LEU A 270 32.03 -15.64 -20.81
C LEU A 270 31.72 -16.86 -19.92
N PRO A 271 32.70 -17.68 -19.45
CA PRO A 271 32.41 -18.78 -18.53
C PRO A 271 31.80 -18.32 -17.21
N THR A 272 32.21 -17.15 -16.71
CA THR A 272 31.66 -16.57 -15.47
C THR A 272 30.23 -16.09 -15.69
N ALA A 273 29.95 -15.42 -16.81
CA ALA A 273 28.61 -15.03 -17.22
C ALA A 273 27.66 -16.25 -17.35
N TRP A 274 28.12 -17.32 -17.99
CA TRP A 274 27.37 -18.56 -18.12
C TRP A 274 27.13 -19.23 -16.78
N LYS A 275 28.14 -19.25 -15.90
CA LYS A 275 28.02 -19.82 -14.56
C LYS A 275 27.04 -19.02 -13.70
N ALA A 276 27.06 -17.68 -13.78
CA ALA A 276 26.09 -16.82 -13.11
C ALA A 276 24.66 -17.22 -13.52
N MET A 277 24.38 -17.34 -14.81
CA MET A 277 23.05 -17.75 -15.28
C MET A 277 22.69 -19.20 -14.91
N THR A 278 23.54 -20.16 -15.26
CA THR A 278 23.20 -21.60 -15.15
C THR A 278 23.27 -22.14 -13.72
N THR A 279 24.08 -21.54 -12.84
CA THR A 279 24.31 -22.06 -11.48
C THR A 279 23.79 -21.16 -10.37
N ALA A 280 23.62 -19.86 -10.61
CA ALA A 280 22.95 -18.98 -9.65
C ALA A 280 21.43 -18.98 -9.89
N HIS A 281 20.96 -18.80 -11.12
CA HIS A 281 19.52 -18.80 -11.47
C HIS A 281 18.93 -20.17 -11.78
N ARG A 282 19.12 -21.14 -10.87
CA ARG A 282 18.68 -22.52 -11.11
C ARG A 282 17.17 -22.64 -11.31
N SER A 283 16.38 -21.89 -10.54
CA SER A 283 14.91 -21.93 -10.60
C SER A 283 14.35 -21.45 -11.93
N GLN A 284 15.14 -20.69 -12.69
CA GLN A 284 14.70 -20.05 -13.93
C GLN A 284 15.21 -20.76 -15.19
N MET A 285 16.08 -21.76 -15.06
CA MET A 285 16.68 -22.44 -16.20
C MET A 285 15.69 -23.39 -16.90
N VAL A 286 15.44 -23.09 -18.17
CA VAL A 286 14.62 -23.88 -19.10
C VAL A 286 15.36 -24.05 -20.43
N TRP A 287 14.97 -25.04 -21.25
CA TRP A 287 15.73 -25.43 -22.44
C TRP A 287 16.04 -24.26 -23.40
N PHE A 288 15.10 -23.32 -23.60
CA PHE A 288 15.30 -22.18 -24.49
C PHE A 288 16.27 -21.14 -23.91
N ARG A 289 16.44 -21.08 -22.58
CA ARG A 289 17.46 -20.23 -21.96
C ARG A 289 18.88 -20.77 -22.20
N TYR A 290 19.05 -22.09 -22.30
CA TYR A 290 20.30 -22.68 -22.78
C TYR A 290 20.61 -22.30 -24.24
N ALA A 291 19.59 -22.27 -25.10
CA ALA A 291 19.76 -21.79 -26.47
C ALA A 291 20.12 -20.29 -26.50
N TRP A 292 19.46 -19.48 -25.65
CA TRP A 292 19.77 -18.05 -25.51
C TRP A 292 21.21 -17.81 -25.09
N ILE A 293 21.71 -18.44 -24.02
CA ILE A 293 23.07 -18.16 -23.53
C ILE A 293 24.16 -18.55 -24.53
N VAL A 294 23.88 -19.49 -25.44
CA VAL A 294 24.80 -19.94 -26.50
C VAL A 294 24.78 -19.00 -27.70
N LEU A 295 23.59 -18.60 -28.16
CA LEU A 295 23.42 -17.90 -29.44
C LEU A 295 23.29 -16.38 -29.29
N SER A 296 22.92 -15.88 -28.10
CA SER A 296 22.65 -14.47 -27.89
C SER A 296 23.92 -13.63 -27.96
N ARG A 297 23.88 -12.55 -28.75
CA ARG A 297 24.94 -11.55 -28.75
C ARG A 297 25.11 -10.86 -27.40
N TYR A 298 24.06 -10.77 -26.58
CA TYR A 298 24.08 -10.04 -25.30
C TYR A 298 24.92 -10.74 -24.23
N MET A 299 25.18 -12.04 -24.38
CA MET A 299 26.13 -12.77 -23.54
C MET A 299 27.59 -12.45 -23.86
N VAL A 300 27.84 -11.91 -25.05
CA VAL A 300 29.16 -11.78 -25.63
C VAL A 300 29.54 -10.30 -25.73
N ILE A 301 28.61 -9.45 -26.16
CA ILE A 301 28.82 -8.03 -26.44
C ILE A 301 27.63 -7.21 -25.91
N ASN A 302 27.92 -6.17 -25.15
CA ASN A 302 26.97 -5.12 -24.85
C ASN A 302 27.45 -3.79 -25.45
N ASP A 303 26.57 -3.13 -26.19
CA ASP A 303 26.74 -1.76 -26.60
C ASP A 303 25.72 -0.90 -25.87
N LEU A 304 26.22 0.06 -25.08
CA LEU A 304 25.40 1.01 -24.35
C LEU A 304 25.50 2.38 -25.00
N GLN A 305 24.37 3.02 -25.22
CA GLN A 305 24.28 4.39 -25.74
C GLN A 305 23.82 5.35 -24.66
N LEU A 306 24.46 6.51 -24.60
CA LEU A 306 24.05 7.62 -23.75
C LEU A 306 22.71 8.17 -24.29
N ALA A 307 21.67 8.13 -23.47
CA ALA A 307 20.35 8.62 -23.85
C ALA A 307 20.31 10.16 -23.76
N GLU A 308 19.95 10.81 -24.86
CA GLU A 308 19.67 12.25 -24.87
C GLU A 308 18.28 12.51 -24.26
N VAL A 309 18.22 13.38 -23.25
CA VAL A 309 16.99 13.78 -22.57
C VAL A 309 16.86 15.30 -22.70
N ASP A 310 16.09 15.75 -23.68
CA ASP A 310 15.78 17.17 -23.86
C ASP A 310 14.81 17.68 -22.77
N GLU A 311 14.92 18.98 -22.43
CA GLU A 311 13.98 19.68 -21.53
C GLU A 311 12.53 19.75 -22.08
N ALA A 312 12.30 19.31 -23.32
CA ALA A 312 11.01 19.36 -23.99
C ALA A 312 9.99 18.35 -23.42
N PRO A 313 8.70 18.72 -23.33
CA PRO A 313 7.66 17.81 -22.85
C PRO A 313 7.58 16.59 -23.77
N ILE A 314 7.62 15.40 -23.16
CA ILE A 314 7.47 14.13 -23.86
C ILE A 314 6.12 14.12 -24.57
N SER A 315 6.13 14.36 -25.88
CA SER A 315 5.03 14.08 -26.79
C SER A 315 5.22 12.65 -27.33
N LEU A 316 4.81 11.66 -26.55
CA LEU A 316 4.45 10.35 -27.06
C LEU A 316 3.02 10.06 -26.61
N GLY A 317 2.14 9.78 -27.57
CA GLY A 317 0.70 9.72 -27.38
C GLY A 317 0.25 8.65 -26.40
N ALA A 318 -0.08 9.09 -25.19
CA ALA A 318 -1.25 8.72 -24.42
C ALA A 318 -1.35 9.75 -23.30
N ALA A 319 -2.14 10.79 -23.55
CA ALA A 319 -2.30 11.91 -22.65
C ALA A 319 -3.07 11.48 -21.39
N VAL A 320 -2.43 11.58 -20.22
CA VAL A 320 -3.08 11.98 -18.97
C VAL A 320 -2.12 12.93 -18.27
N GLY A 321 -2.49 14.20 -18.23
CA GLY A 321 -1.64 15.30 -17.78
C GLY A 321 -1.44 15.31 -16.26
N ALA A 322 -0.24 15.69 -15.83
CA ALA A 322 0.01 16.20 -14.49
C ALA A 322 -0.92 17.41 -14.25
N GLY A 323 -1.91 17.22 -13.38
CA GLY A 323 -3.11 18.04 -13.24
C GLY A 323 -4.41 17.20 -13.19
N HIS A 324 -4.36 15.93 -13.62
CA HIS A 324 -5.49 14.99 -13.53
C HIS A 324 -5.60 14.27 -12.17
N GLY A 325 -4.54 14.23 -11.36
CA GLY A 325 -4.55 13.42 -10.12
C GLY A 325 -5.47 13.96 -9.02
N ASP A 326 -5.57 15.28 -8.90
CA ASP A 326 -6.23 15.92 -7.75
C ASP A 326 -7.76 15.76 -7.80
N VAL A 327 -8.32 15.69 -9.01
CA VAL A 327 -9.76 15.60 -9.21
C VAL A 327 -10.21 14.21 -9.66
N ALA A 328 -9.36 13.45 -10.36
CA ALA A 328 -9.64 12.03 -10.61
C ALA A 328 -9.70 11.25 -9.30
N ALA A 329 -8.79 11.49 -8.34
CA ALA A 329 -8.85 10.82 -7.03
C ALA A 329 -10.11 11.16 -6.22
N LEU A 330 -10.62 12.40 -6.33
CA LEU A 330 -11.88 12.81 -5.72
C LEU A 330 -13.10 12.23 -6.45
N SER A 331 -13.04 12.12 -7.78
CA SER A 331 -14.08 11.48 -8.60
C SER A 331 -14.17 9.98 -8.32
N ASP A 332 -13.04 9.27 -8.40
CA ASP A 332 -12.93 7.83 -8.12
C ASP A 332 -13.39 7.51 -6.69
N PHE A 333 -13.10 8.39 -5.73
CA PHE A 333 -13.54 8.21 -4.35
C PHE A 333 -15.02 8.54 -4.15
N ALA A 334 -15.55 9.58 -4.80
CA ALA A 334 -16.97 9.87 -4.78
C ALA A 334 -17.79 8.71 -5.36
N GLU A 335 -17.33 8.11 -6.47
CA GLU A 335 -17.89 6.89 -7.05
C GLU A 335 -17.77 5.69 -6.08
N TYR A 336 -16.66 5.54 -5.36
CA TYR A 336 -16.51 4.50 -4.35
C TYR A 336 -17.50 4.67 -3.17
N VAL A 337 -17.67 5.90 -2.67
CA VAL A 337 -18.65 6.20 -1.60
C VAL A 337 -20.06 5.88 -2.07
N GLU A 338 -20.39 6.23 -3.31
CA GLU A 338 -21.67 5.94 -3.95
C GLU A 338 -21.89 4.43 -4.14
N GLN A 339 -20.86 3.69 -4.56
CA GLN A 339 -20.91 2.22 -4.62
C GLN A 339 -21.17 1.60 -3.25
N GLN A 340 -20.59 2.16 -2.18
CA GLN A 340 -20.86 1.71 -0.81
C GLN A 340 -22.27 2.08 -0.31
N GLN A 341 -22.82 3.22 -0.76
CA GLN A 341 -24.19 3.63 -0.45
C GLN A 341 -25.23 2.80 -1.22
N SER A 342 -25.00 2.55 -2.51
CA SER A 342 -25.85 1.68 -3.35
C SER A 342 -25.80 0.20 -2.95
N LEU A 343 -24.68 -0.29 -2.40
CA LEU A 343 -24.64 -1.63 -1.79
C LEU A 343 -25.55 -1.75 -0.56
N ARG A 344 -25.94 -0.63 0.08
CA ARG A 344 -26.94 -0.63 1.16
C ARG A 344 -28.37 -0.57 0.63
N TYR A 345 -28.58 -0.04 -0.59
CA TYR A 345 -29.88 0.08 -1.25
C TYR A 345 -29.75 -0.26 -2.75
N PRO A 346 -29.98 -1.52 -3.16
CA PRO A 346 -29.98 -1.86 -4.57
C PRO A 346 -31.11 -1.11 -5.27
N SER A 347 -30.77 -0.19 -6.17
CA SER A 347 -31.76 0.41 -7.07
C SER A 347 -32.28 -0.68 -8.02
N THR A 348 -33.60 -0.69 -8.25
CA THR A 348 -34.25 -1.55 -9.23
C THR A 348 -33.62 -1.33 -10.61
N LYS A 349 -33.09 -2.41 -11.21
CA LYS A 349 -32.32 -2.42 -12.47
C LYS A 349 -32.98 -1.61 -13.60
N PRO A 350 -32.21 -0.92 -14.47
CA PRO A 350 -32.73 -0.38 -15.71
C PRO A 350 -32.89 -1.48 -16.78
N ALA A 351 -33.98 -1.36 -17.54
CA ALA A 351 -34.30 -2.19 -18.70
C ALA A 351 -33.30 -1.99 -19.84
N VAL A 352 -32.90 -3.09 -20.49
CA VAL A 352 -32.01 -3.11 -21.65
C VAL A 352 -32.87 -3.21 -22.93
N ASP A 353 -32.89 -2.13 -23.71
CA ASP A 353 -33.11 -2.16 -25.17
C ASP A 353 -31.72 -2.16 -25.86
N GLY A 354 -31.39 -2.84 -26.96
CA GLY A 354 -32.14 -3.75 -27.83
C GLY A 354 -31.18 -4.44 -28.84
N ALA A 355 -31.68 -5.55 -29.39
CA ALA A 355 -31.34 -6.19 -30.68
C ALA A 355 -29.99 -6.91 -30.92
N ALA A 356 -29.96 -8.22 -30.68
CA ALA A 356 -29.42 -9.22 -31.63
C ALA A 356 -30.12 -10.59 -31.43
N LYS A 357 -30.40 -11.29 -32.55
CA LYS A 357 -31.18 -12.55 -32.68
C LYS A 357 -30.71 -13.72 -31.80
N PRO A 358 -31.60 -14.70 -31.48
CA PRO A 358 -31.25 -15.85 -30.68
C PRO A 358 -30.62 -16.97 -31.50
N ALA A 359 -29.59 -17.62 -30.93
CA ALA A 359 -29.15 -18.96 -31.29
C ALA A 359 -29.12 -19.82 -30.02
N ALA A 360 -29.62 -21.04 -30.15
CA ALA A 360 -30.03 -21.94 -29.09
C ALA A 360 -28.91 -22.44 -28.15
N GLY A 361 -29.27 -22.74 -26.89
CA GLY A 361 -28.55 -23.71 -26.06
C GLY A 361 -28.59 -23.50 -24.54
N SER A 362 -29.41 -24.32 -23.87
CA SER A 362 -29.28 -24.91 -22.51
C SER A 362 -29.46 -24.08 -21.21
N ASN A 363 -30.56 -24.43 -20.51
CA ASN A 363 -30.69 -24.77 -19.07
C ASN A 363 -30.27 -23.78 -17.97
N ASP A 364 -30.89 -22.61 -17.88
CA ASP A 364 -30.86 -21.76 -16.66
C ASP A 364 -32.24 -21.12 -16.31
N GLU A 365 -33.35 -21.63 -16.83
CA GLU A 365 -34.69 -21.00 -16.68
C GLU A 365 -35.49 -21.45 -15.44
N HIS A 366 -34.98 -22.31 -14.57
CA HIS A 366 -35.77 -22.84 -13.43
C HIS A 366 -35.47 -22.24 -12.05
N GLN A 367 -34.55 -21.27 -11.91
CA GLN A 367 -34.32 -20.57 -10.63
C GLN A 367 -34.85 -19.13 -10.58
N HIS A 368 -35.28 -18.56 -11.70
CA HIS A 368 -35.73 -17.16 -11.76
C HIS A 368 -37.25 -16.99 -11.67
N ALA A 369 -38.05 -18.00 -12.00
CA ALA A 369 -39.52 -17.91 -11.94
C ALA A 369 -40.08 -17.92 -10.50
N GLU A 370 -39.44 -18.64 -9.57
CA GLU A 370 -39.90 -18.72 -8.17
C GLU A 370 -39.65 -17.40 -7.39
N LEU A 371 -38.68 -16.59 -7.82
CA LEU A 371 -38.38 -15.30 -7.20
C LEU A 371 -39.36 -14.21 -7.68
N ASP A 372 -39.74 -14.22 -8.95
CA ASP A 372 -40.69 -13.26 -9.50
C ASP A 372 -42.11 -13.45 -8.92
N GLU A 373 -42.55 -14.70 -8.71
CA GLU A 373 -43.82 -15.00 -8.02
C GLU A 373 -43.77 -14.67 -6.51
N LEU A 374 -42.58 -14.62 -5.89
CA LEU A 374 -42.40 -14.21 -4.49
C LEU A 374 -42.53 -12.70 -4.32
N PHE A 375 -42.08 -11.91 -5.31
CA PHE A 375 -42.24 -10.45 -5.29
C PHE A 375 -43.67 -9.99 -5.56
N ASP A 376 -44.42 -10.71 -6.40
CA ASP A 376 -45.84 -10.42 -6.65
C ASP A 376 -46.75 -10.79 -5.46
N ASN A 377 -46.32 -11.71 -4.58
CA ASN A 377 -47.07 -12.11 -3.38
C ASN A 377 -46.77 -11.27 -2.13
N LEU A 378 -45.72 -10.43 -2.17
CA LEU A 378 -45.38 -9.49 -1.09
C LEU A 378 -45.90 -8.10 -1.45
N ASP A 379 -47.11 -7.82 -1.00
CA ASP A 379 -47.91 -6.59 -1.12
C ASP A 379 -47.18 -5.31 -0.67
N LEU A 380 -46.14 -4.90 -1.42
CA LEU A 380 -45.43 -3.61 -1.30
C LEU A 380 -45.95 -2.59 -2.34
N GLY A 381 -47.16 -2.81 -2.84
CA GLY A 381 -47.86 -1.99 -3.82
C GLY A 381 -48.57 -0.75 -3.27
N ASP A 382 -48.31 -0.34 -2.02
CA ASP A 382 -48.92 0.86 -1.43
C ASP A 382 -47.97 2.08 -1.45
N ALA A 383 -47.76 2.61 -2.66
CA ALA A 383 -47.41 4.02 -2.86
C ALA A 383 -48.10 4.57 -4.11
N THR A 384 -49.44 4.56 -4.09
CA THR A 384 -50.28 5.25 -5.07
C THR A 384 -50.23 6.76 -4.84
N GLY A 385 -49.18 7.39 -5.37
CA GLY A 385 -49.07 8.84 -5.58
C GLY A 385 -48.12 9.11 -6.74
N PRO A 386 -48.32 10.16 -7.56
CA PRO A 386 -47.40 10.46 -8.65
C PRO A 386 -46.03 10.78 -8.05
N SER A 387 -45.04 9.90 -8.21
CA SER A 387 -43.67 10.19 -7.82
C SER A 387 -43.19 11.36 -8.69
N VAL A 388 -43.19 12.56 -8.13
CA VAL A 388 -42.66 13.76 -8.81
C VAL A 388 -41.18 13.49 -9.08
N ARG A 389 -40.75 13.66 -10.34
CA ARG A 389 -39.35 13.42 -10.73
C ARG A 389 -38.43 14.40 -10.01
N LEU A 390 -37.18 14.00 -9.76
CA LEU A 390 -36.23 14.86 -9.05
C LEU A 390 -35.98 16.15 -9.84
N LYS A 391 -35.99 16.06 -11.18
CA LYS A 391 -35.93 17.23 -12.07
C LYS A 391 -36.99 18.29 -11.75
N ASP A 392 -38.23 17.86 -11.58
CA ASP A 392 -39.37 18.75 -11.36
C ASP A 392 -39.32 19.36 -9.95
N MET A 393 -38.76 18.63 -8.99
CA MET A 393 -38.51 19.15 -7.64
C MET A 393 -37.39 20.20 -7.62
N LEU A 394 -36.32 20.01 -8.40
CA LEU A 394 -35.16 20.90 -8.47
C LEU A 394 -35.38 22.15 -9.34
N LEU A 395 -36.22 22.07 -10.37
CA LEU A 395 -36.50 23.19 -11.30
C LEU A 395 -37.88 23.82 -11.11
N GLY A 396 -38.76 23.21 -10.32
CA GLY A 396 -40.10 23.75 -10.05
C GLY A 396 -40.05 25.13 -9.41
N ALA A 397 -41.09 25.94 -9.58
CA ALA A 397 -41.22 27.25 -8.94
C ALA A 397 -42.09 27.22 -7.67
N ASP A 398 -42.80 26.13 -7.43
CA ASP A 398 -43.83 26.04 -6.40
C ASP A 398 -43.25 25.76 -5.00
N GLY A 399 -43.93 26.27 -3.96
CA GLY A 399 -43.53 26.00 -2.57
C GLY A 399 -43.79 24.55 -2.12
N GLU A 400 -44.66 23.82 -2.82
CA GLU A 400 -45.01 22.43 -2.48
C GLU A 400 -43.90 21.46 -2.90
N THR A 401 -43.33 21.63 -4.09
CA THR A 401 -42.19 20.82 -4.55
C THR A 401 -40.92 21.08 -3.74
N LEU A 402 -40.74 22.30 -3.20
CA LEU A 402 -39.66 22.59 -2.25
C LEU A 402 -39.81 21.83 -0.92
N LYS A 403 -41.05 21.66 -0.43
CA LYS A 403 -41.34 20.84 0.76
C LYS A 403 -41.08 19.36 0.51
N GLN A 404 -41.40 18.87 -0.68
CA GLN A 404 -41.10 17.49 -1.08
C GLN A 404 -39.58 17.26 -1.18
N LEU A 405 -38.84 18.21 -1.79
CA LEU A 405 -37.38 18.16 -1.87
C LEU A 405 -36.74 18.15 -0.47
N SER A 406 -37.15 19.05 0.43
CA SER A 406 -36.64 19.07 1.81
C SER A 406 -36.97 17.80 2.60
N LYS A 407 -38.14 17.19 2.38
CA LYS A 407 -38.46 15.88 2.97
C LYS A 407 -37.52 14.79 2.47
N ASN A 408 -37.29 14.72 1.15
CA ASN A 408 -36.37 13.75 0.57
C ASN A 408 -34.92 13.95 1.07
N LEU A 409 -34.49 15.21 1.22
CA LEU A 409 -33.19 15.53 1.81
C LEU A 409 -33.11 15.09 3.27
N ALA A 410 -34.15 15.33 4.08
CA ALA A 410 -34.18 14.90 5.48
C ALA A 410 -34.02 13.38 5.61
N GLU A 411 -34.77 12.61 4.81
CA GLU A 411 -34.66 11.14 4.78
C GLU A 411 -33.23 10.68 4.42
N ARG A 412 -32.62 11.29 3.39
CA ARG A 412 -31.23 10.98 2.99
C ARG A 412 -30.18 11.37 4.03
N ILE A 413 -30.38 12.48 4.71
CA ILE A 413 -29.50 12.95 5.79
C ILE A 413 -29.59 12.00 6.99
N ASP A 414 -30.81 11.60 7.37
CA ASP A 414 -31.04 10.69 8.49
C ASP A 414 -30.42 9.31 8.22
N GLU A 415 -30.57 8.78 7.00
CA GLU A 415 -29.92 7.53 6.55
C GLU A 415 -28.39 7.62 6.54
N GLY A 416 -27.86 8.80 6.21
CA GLY A 416 -26.43 9.10 6.25
C GLY A 416 -25.90 9.50 7.63
N HIS A 417 -26.72 9.38 8.69
CA HIS A 417 -26.38 9.76 10.06
C HIS A 417 -25.96 11.23 10.21
N GLY A 418 -26.67 12.14 9.54
CA GLY A 418 -26.49 13.59 9.63
C GLY A 418 -25.75 14.23 8.45
N GLU A 419 -25.34 13.44 7.45
CA GLU A 419 -24.70 13.96 6.23
C GLU A 419 -24.99 13.09 5.01
N THR A 420 -25.02 13.69 3.82
CA THR A 420 -25.24 12.98 2.56
C THR A 420 -24.52 13.66 1.40
N VAL A 421 -24.11 12.89 0.40
CA VAL A 421 -23.59 13.43 -0.87
C VAL A 421 -24.74 13.40 -1.87
N PHE A 422 -25.09 14.57 -2.40
CA PHE A 422 -26.18 14.75 -3.32
C PHE A 422 -25.64 15.04 -4.72
N ASP A 423 -25.99 14.19 -5.68
CA ASP A 423 -25.61 14.34 -7.07
C ASP A 423 -26.60 15.24 -7.80
N LEU A 424 -26.18 16.48 -8.05
CA LEU A 424 -26.95 17.47 -8.77
C LEU A 424 -26.70 17.29 -10.27
N GLY A 425 -27.75 16.95 -11.02
CA GLY A 425 -27.63 16.67 -12.47
C GLY A 425 -27.96 15.22 -12.85
N PHE A 426 -28.24 14.36 -11.87
CA PHE A 426 -28.68 12.98 -12.08
C PHE A 426 -29.99 12.70 -11.35
N GLU A 427 -30.82 11.82 -11.90
CA GLU A 427 -31.98 11.24 -11.22
C GLU A 427 -31.53 10.14 -10.24
N ASN A 428 -32.45 9.65 -9.39
CA ASN A 428 -32.16 8.61 -8.39
C ASN A 428 -31.69 7.27 -9.00
N ASN A 429 -31.95 7.05 -10.28
CA ASN A 429 -31.53 5.87 -11.03
C ASN A 429 -30.19 6.05 -11.77
N GLY A 430 -29.55 7.22 -11.63
CA GLY A 430 -28.30 7.55 -12.33
C GLY A 430 -28.47 8.13 -13.73
N ASP A 431 -29.71 8.37 -14.20
CA ASP A 431 -29.94 9.00 -15.50
C ASP A 431 -29.61 10.50 -15.46
N SER A 432 -28.97 11.01 -16.52
CA SER A 432 -28.66 12.45 -16.63
C SER A 432 -29.94 13.28 -16.73
N LEU A 433 -29.99 14.37 -15.96
CA LEU A 433 -31.05 15.37 -16.02
C LEU A 433 -30.94 16.30 -17.23
N GLY A 434 -29.79 16.32 -17.92
CA GLY A 434 -29.55 17.19 -19.07
C GLY A 434 -29.67 18.68 -18.73
N LEU A 435 -29.10 19.10 -17.59
CA LEU A 435 -29.19 20.49 -17.13
C LEU A 435 -28.25 21.40 -17.94
N ASP A 436 -28.76 22.56 -18.35
CA ASP A 436 -27.92 23.66 -18.84
C ASP A 436 -27.39 24.51 -17.66
N LEU A 437 -26.44 25.41 -17.91
CA LEU A 437 -25.75 26.19 -16.88
C LEU A 437 -26.72 27.03 -16.01
N ASP A 438 -27.70 27.69 -16.64
CA ASP A 438 -28.72 28.48 -15.91
C ASP A 438 -29.65 27.59 -15.06
N GLN A 439 -29.97 26.40 -15.58
CA GLN A 439 -30.78 25.42 -14.87
C GLN A 439 -30.02 24.83 -13.69
N TRP A 440 -28.72 24.59 -13.84
CA TRP A 440 -27.85 24.14 -12.76
C TRP A 440 -27.78 25.16 -11.62
N HIS A 441 -27.59 26.45 -11.92
CA HIS A 441 -27.58 27.50 -10.90
C HIS A 441 -28.92 27.59 -10.17
N THR A 442 -30.03 27.46 -10.89
CA THR A 442 -31.38 27.45 -10.32
C THR A 442 -31.58 26.24 -9.40
N ALA A 443 -31.17 25.06 -9.86
CA ALA A 443 -31.28 23.81 -9.10
C ALA A 443 -30.40 23.83 -7.84
N TYR A 444 -29.16 24.32 -7.93
CA TYR A 444 -28.26 24.45 -6.78
C TYR A 444 -28.81 25.43 -5.73
N LYS A 445 -29.30 26.59 -6.17
CA LYS A 445 -29.92 27.57 -5.26
C LYS A 445 -31.13 26.97 -4.55
N ARG A 446 -31.98 26.25 -5.27
CA ARG A 446 -33.17 25.60 -4.69
C ARG A 446 -32.79 24.47 -3.73
N LEU A 447 -31.75 23.72 -4.05
CA LEU A 447 -31.18 22.69 -3.16
C LEU A 447 -30.67 23.32 -1.86
N ASP A 448 -29.96 24.45 -1.94
CA ASP A 448 -29.49 25.19 -0.75
C ASP A 448 -30.66 25.72 0.10
N GLU A 449 -31.70 26.28 -0.52
CA GLU A 449 -32.93 26.70 0.18
C GLU A 449 -33.62 25.51 0.88
N ALA A 450 -33.71 24.35 0.21
CA ALA A 450 -34.27 23.13 0.79
C ALA A 450 -33.42 22.60 1.95
N ALA A 451 -32.09 22.63 1.83
CA ALA A 451 -31.17 22.22 2.90
C ALA A 451 -31.29 23.13 4.13
N GLN A 452 -31.43 24.45 3.94
CA GLN A 452 -31.64 25.40 5.03
C GLN A 452 -32.92 25.12 5.83
N LEU A 453 -34.00 24.65 5.18
CA LEU A 453 -35.24 24.24 5.87
C LEU A 453 -35.05 23.04 6.81
N VAL A 454 -34.09 22.16 6.51
CA VAL A 454 -33.73 20.98 7.33
C VAL A 454 -32.56 21.30 8.28
N HIS A 455 -32.19 22.58 8.42
CA HIS A 455 -31.03 23.03 9.20
C HIS A 455 -29.69 22.43 8.73
N ALA A 456 -29.53 22.18 7.44
CA ALA A 456 -28.30 21.70 6.82
C ALA A 456 -27.57 22.78 6.01
N ASN A 457 -26.28 22.58 5.77
CA ASN A 457 -25.44 23.39 4.89
C ASN A 457 -25.02 22.58 3.66
N CYS A 458 -24.98 23.24 2.51
CA CYS A 458 -24.45 22.68 1.27
C CYS A 458 -22.99 23.11 1.05
N GLN A 459 -22.14 22.17 0.67
CA GLN A 459 -20.77 22.39 0.22
C GLN A 459 -20.60 21.75 -1.16
N LEU A 460 -20.19 22.54 -2.13
CA LEU A 460 -19.88 22.05 -3.48
C LEU A 460 -18.53 21.32 -3.47
N LEU A 461 -18.52 20.03 -3.81
CA LEU A 461 -17.31 19.20 -3.83
C LEU A 461 -16.68 19.12 -5.22
N LEU A 462 -17.52 18.95 -6.24
CA LEU A 462 -17.08 18.71 -7.62
C LEU A 462 -18.14 19.23 -8.59
N THR A 463 -17.72 19.85 -9.70
CA THR A 463 -18.63 20.21 -10.80
C THR A 463 -18.12 19.70 -12.15
N LYS A 464 -19.00 19.53 -13.13
CA LYS A 464 -18.69 19.19 -14.51
C LYS A 464 -19.47 20.14 -15.43
N ASN A 465 -18.78 20.81 -16.34
CA ASN A 465 -19.34 21.76 -17.32
C ASN A 465 -19.98 23.04 -16.73
N VAL A 466 -19.70 23.39 -15.47
CA VAL A 466 -20.26 24.56 -14.77
C VAL A 466 -19.24 25.72 -14.64
N GLY A 467 -17.93 25.42 -14.76
CA GLY A 467 -16.87 26.38 -14.42
C GLY A 467 -16.62 26.52 -12.90
N GLY A 468 -15.46 27.05 -12.52
CA GLY A 468 -15.10 27.40 -11.13
C GLY A 468 -13.86 26.69 -10.60
N GLU A 469 -13.51 26.95 -9.33
CA GLU A 469 -12.31 26.39 -8.68
C GLU A 469 -12.40 24.87 -8.42
N VAL A 470 -13.62 24.33 -8.35
CA VAL A 470 -13.94 22.91 -8.04
C VAL A 470 -14.36 22.09 -9.28
N GLU A 471 -14.08 22.61 -10.48
CA GLU A 471 -14.43 21.94 -11.73
C GLU A 471 -13.54 20.72 -12.01
N ALA A 472 -14.19 19.60 -12.35
CA ALA A 472 -13.55 18.40 -12.80
C ALA A 472 -12.84 18.63 -14.14
N PRO A 473 -11.58 18.22 -14.29
CA PRO A 473 -10.90 18.20 -15.57
C PRO A 473 -11.45 17.04 -16.39
N SER A 474 -12.71 17.14 -16.82
CA SER A 474 -13.22 16.25 -17.85
C SER A 474 -12.38 16.47 -19.09
N ALA A 475 -11.75 15.41 -19.61
CA ALA A 475 -11.23 15.40 -20.97
C ALA A 475 -12.33 16.02 -21.85
N LYS A 476 -11.98 17.07 -22.62
CA LYS A 476 -12.88 17.81 -23.52
C LYS A 476 -13.43 16.90 -24.62
N SER A 477 -14.18 15.87 -24.23
CA SER A 477 -15.04 15.07 -25.06
C SER A 477 -16.16 15.99 -25.47
N SER A 478 -16.11 16.46 -26.72
CA SER A 478 -17.07 17.38 -27.32
C SER A 478 -18.51 16.83 -27.44
N LYS A 479 -18.82 15.70 -26.79
CA LYS A 479 -20.09 15.00 -26.89
C LYS A 479 -21.07 15.24 -25.73
N ASP A 480 -20.61 15.70 -24.57
CA ASP A 480 -21.44 15.72 -23.35
C ASP A 480 -21.50 17.14 -22.76
N LYS A 481 -22.62 17.83 -22.99
CA LYS A 481 -22.83 19.26 -22.61
C LYS A 481 -23.53 19.44 -21.27
N ASP A 482 -23.93 18.34 -20.65
CA ASP A 482 -24.76 18.37 -19.44
C ASP A 482 -23.96 18.91 -18.25
N CYS A 483 -24.55 19.84 -17.52
CA CYS A 483 -24.01 20.40 -16.28
C CYS A 483 -24.38 19.50 -15.11
N SER A 484 -23.38 19.07 -14.34
CA SER A 484 -23.59 18.25 -13.14
C SER A 484 -22.61 18.61 -12.04
N GLY A 485 -22.87 18.19 -10.80
CA GLY A 485 -21.96 18.36 -9.69
C GLY A 485 -22.33 17.54 -8.47
N LYS A 486 -21.35 17.27 -7.62
CA LYS A 486 -21.51 16.58 -6.34
C LYS A 486 -21.52 17.60 -5.21
N VAL A 487 -22.60 17.59 -4.41
CA VAL A 487 -22.82 18.53 -3.32
C VAL A 487 -22.88 17.75 -2.00
N MET A 488 -21.99 18.06 -1.06
CA MET A 488 -22.06 17.54 0.29
C MET A 488 -23.09 18.35 1.09
N ILE A 489 -24.05 17.67 1.70
CA ILE A 489 -25.08 18.28 2.54
C ILE A 489 -24.90 17.75 3.96
N ARG A 490 -24.63 18.64 4.92
CA ARG A 490 -24.39 18.27 6.32
C ARG A 490 -25.31 19.03 7.25
N GLN A 491 -25.99 18.29 8.14
CA GLN A 491 -26.88 18.87 9.14
C GLN A 491 -26.08 19.62 10.21
N LYS A 492 -26.59 20.76 10.65
CA LYS A 492 -26.03 21.48 11.81
C LYS A 492 -26.41 20.70 13.08
N PRO A 493 -25.42 20.28 13.89
CA PRO A 493 -25.71 19.56 15.13
C PRO A 493 -26.42 20.50 16.13
N ASN A 494 -27.55 20.05 16.69
CA ASN A 494 -28.30 20.80 17.70
C ASN A 494 -27.57 20.78 19.05
N THR A 495 -26.96 19.63 19.37
CA THR A 495 -26.19 19.42 20.60
C THR A 495 -24.79 18.89 20.31
N VAL A 496 -23.90 18.95 21.31
CA VAL A 496 -22.54 18.39 21.20
C VAL A 496 -22.55 16.87 21.03
N GLU A 497 -23.64 16.21 21.39
CA GLU A 497 -23.81 14.75 21.29
C GLU A 497 -24.04 14.33 19.83
N ASP A 498 -24.76 15.15 19.06
CA ASP A 498 -25.10 14.93 17.65
C ASP A 498 -23.92 15.14 16.70
N VAL A 499 -22.77 15.61 17.21
CA VAL A 499 -21.59 15.85 16.38
C VAL A 499 -21.02 14.52 15.88
N ILE A 500 -21.06 14.34 14.56
CA ILE A 500 -20.50 13.20 13.83
C ILE A 500 -19.01 13.03 14.20
N GLU A 501 -18.59 11.77 14.37
CA GLU A 501 -17.21 11.42 14.72
C GLU A 501 -16.75 10.22 13.90
N THR A 502 -15.69 10.42 13.12
CA THR A 502 -15.01 9.35 12.39
C THR A 502 -13.64 9.13 13.01
N ARG A 503 -13.35 7.89 13.40
CA ARG A 503 -12.06 7.51 13.99
C ARG A 503 -11.14 6.94 12.93
N ILE A 504 -9.97 7.56 12.79
CA ILE A 504 -9.00 7.22 11.75
C ILE A 504 -7.70 6.79 12.41
N ALA A 505 -7.22 5.59 12.05
CA ALA A 505 -5.98 5.05 12.56
C ALA A 505 -4.86 5.20 11.51
N VAL A 506 -3.79 5.92 11.87
CA VAL A 506 -2.60 6.05 11.02
C VAL A 506 -1.61 4.93 11.35
N VAL A 507 -1.35 4.07 10.37
CA VAL A 507 -0.49 2.87 10.52
C VAL A 507 0.69 2.95 9.55
N GLY A 508 1.82 2.34 9.93
CA GLY A 508 3.04 2.37 9.12
C GLY A 508 4.29 2.05 9.96
N ASN A 509 5.42 1.81 9.29
CA ASN A 509 6.67 1.47 9.95
C ASN A 509 7.21 2.60 10.84
N VAL A 510 8.15 2.29 11.74
CA VAL A 510 8.92 3.31 12.48
C VAL A 510 9.60 4.24 11.47
N ASP A 511 9.65 5.53 11.78
CA ASP A 511 10.21 6.59 10.93
C ASP A 511 9.48 6.88 9.60
N ALA A 512 8.35 6.22 9.31
CA ALA A 512 7.48 6.54 8.17
C ALA A 512 6.74 7.91 8.29
N GLY A 513 7.13 8.77 9.23
CA GLY A 513 6.54 10.12 9.38
C GLY A 513 5.12 10.18 9.96
N LYS A 514 4.56 9.08 10.49
CA LYS A 514 3.16 9.04 11.02
C LYS A 514 2.83 10.18 11.99
N SER A 515 3.66 10.34 13.02
CA SER A 515 3.46 11.39 14.04
C SER A 515 3.72 12.78 13.47
N SER A 516 4.65 12.91 12.52
CA SER A 516 4.87 14.17 11.82
C SER A 516 3.64 14.56 11.00
N LEU A 517 3.10 13.65 10.20
CA LEU A 517 1.88 13.85 9.40
C LEU A 517 0.70 14.26 10.29
N LEU A 518 0.49 13.54 11.39
CA LEU A 518 -0.60 13.83 12.32
C LEU A 518 -0.42 15.20 12.99
N GLY A 519 0.81 15.59 13.31
CA GLY A 519 1.14 16.91 13.81
C GLY A 519 0.85 18.03 12.79
N VAL A 520 1.23 17.81 11.53
CA VAL A 520 0.98 18.76 10.42
C VAL A 520 -0.52 18.91 10.17
N LEU A 521 -1.28 17.81 10.13
CA LEU A 521 -2.72 17.84 9.85
C LEU A 521 -3.49 18.61 10.92
N VAL A 522 -3.16 18.39 12.20
CA VAL A 522 -3.90 18.96 13.34
C VAL A 522 -3.45 20.38 13.70
N LYS A 523 -2.16 20.70 13.54
CA LYS A 523 -1.61 22.03 13.92
C LYS A 523 -1.41 22.97 12.74
N GLY A 524 -1.40 22.47 11.51
CA GLY A 524 -1.16 23.23 10.29
C GLY A 524 0.30 23.66 10.08
N ASP A 525 1.20 23.38 11.02
CA ASP A 525 2.62 23.68 10.87
C ASP A 525 3.32 22.56 10.07
N LEU A 526 4.02 22.92 9.00
CA LEU A 526 4.89 21.99 8.27
C LEU A 526 6.00 21.46 9.19
N ASP A 527 6.31 20.18 9.04
CA ASP A 527 7.44 19.57 9.74
C ASP A 527 8.75 20.02 9.11
N ASP A 528 9.76 20.32 9.92
CA ASP A 528 11.07 20.82 9.47
C ASP A 528 12.04 19.68 9.08
N GLY A 529 11.53 18.46 8.93
CA GLY A 529 12.30 17.23 8.73
C GLY A 529 13.07 16.77 9.98
N ARG A 530 13.07 17.55 11.07
CA ARG A 530 13.67 17.19 12.37
C ARG A 530 12.60 16.81 13.41
N GLY A 531 11.33 16.90 13.04
CA GLY A 531 10.21 16.48 13.86
C GLY A 531 9.61 17.61 14.70
N LYS A 532 9.79 18.87 14.32
CA LYS A 532 9.12 20.01 14.97
C LYS A 532 7.60 19.82 15.10
N ALA A 533 6.94 19.27 14.08
CA ALA A 533 5.49 19.05 14.12
C ALA A 533 5.10 17.91 15.11
N ARG A 534 5.91 16.84 15.19
CA ARG A 534 5.62 15.69 16.08
C ARG A 534 5.91 15.96 17.56
N VAL A 535 6.76 16.94 17.90
CA VAL A 535 7.04 17.31 19.31
C VAL A 535 5.75 17.69 20.04
N ASN A 536 4.82 18.33 19.34
CA ASN A 536 3.51 18.71 19.88
C ASN A 536 2.61 17.52 20.25
N LEU A 537 2.95 16.32 19.78
CA LEU A 537 2.22 15.09 20.05
C LEU A 537 2.81 14.27 21.19
N PHE A 538 4.04 14.58 21.63
CA PHE A 538 4.68 13.84 22.70
C PHE A 538 3.99 14.13 24.04
N ARG A 539 3.62 13.07 24.74
CA ARG A 539 2.91 13.13 26.01
C ARG A 539 3.81 12.76 27.18
N HIS A 540 4.78 11.89 26.93
CA HIS A 540 5.66 11.39 27.98
C HIS A 540 7.07 11.95 27.87
N LYS A 541 7.73 12.11 29.02
CA LYS A 541 9.09 12.68 29.10
C LYS A 541 10.08 11.90 28.24
N HIS A 542 10.02 10.58 28.25
CA HIS A 542 10.89 9.72 27.43
C HIS A 542 10.61 9.83 25.94
N GLU A 543 9.41 10.25 25.51
CA GLU A 543 9.12 10.53 24.09
C GLU A 543 9.83 11.80 23.64
N ILE A 544 9.87 12.82 24.51
CA ILE A 544 10.59 14.07 24.27
C ILE A 544 12.10 13.83 24.24
N GLU A 545 12.63 13.06 25.20
CA GLU A 545 14.06 12.74 25.29
C GLU A 545 14.54 11.85 24.13
N SER A 546 13.75 10.85 23.73
CA SER A 546 14.11 9.93 22.64
C SER A 546 13.74 10.43 21.24
N GLY A 547 12.86 11.43 21.14
CA GLY A 547 12.27 11.88 19.88
C GLY A 547 11.36 10.84 19.22
N ARG A 548 10.90 9.82 19.95
CA ARG A 548 10.07 8.71 19.44
C ARG A 548 8.76 8.60 20.21
N THR A 549 7.66 8.37 19.49
CA THR A 549 6.36 8.07 20.11
C THR A 549 6.37 6.67 20.71
N SER A 550 5.94 6.57 21.96
CA SER A 550 5.89 5.32 22.74
C SER A 550 4.45 4.84 22.98
N SER A 551 3.49 5.74 22.78
CA SER A 551 2.07 5.52 23.04
C SER A 551 1.24 5.83 21.80
N VAL A 552 0.06 5.19 21.70
CA VAL A 552 -0.92 5.54 20.68
C VAL A 552 -1.58 6.85 21.11
N GLY A 553 -1.23 7.95 20.45
CA GLY A 553 -1.86 9.24 20.64
C GLY A 553 -3.13 9.37 19.81
N MET A 554 -4.16 9.98 20.39
CA MET A 554 -5.37 10.41 19.67
C MET A 554 -5.38 11.93 19.61
N GLU A 555 -5.48 12.49 18.40
CA GLU A 555 -5.69 13.92 18.19
C GLU A 555 -7.00 14.16 17.48
N ILE A 556 -7.53 15.37 17.66
CA ILE A 556 -8.85 15.77 17.16
C ILE A 556 -8.62 16.77 16.03
N LEU A 557 -9.16 16.47 14.85
CA LEU A 557 -9.31 17.41 13.74
C LEU A 557 -10.81 17.71 13.61
N GLY A 558 -11.18 18.98 13.71
CA GLY A 558 -12.56 19.43 13.59
C GLY A 558 -12.84 20.04 12.23
N PHE A 559 -13.99 19.74 11.66
CA PHE A 559 -14.55 20.41 10.49
C PHE A 559 -15.81 21.16 10.90
N ASP A 560 -16.04 22.32 10.30
CA ASP A 560 -17.32 23.01 10.40
C ASP A 560 -18.37 22.36 9.49
N THR A 561 -19.57 22.91 9.50
CA THR A 561 -20.68 22.42 8.66
C THR A 561 -20.52 22.79 7.19
N ALA A 562 -19.55 23.65 6.84
CA ALA A 562 -19.16 23.98 5.47
C ALA A 562 -17.93 23.17 5.00
N GLY A 563 -17.44 22.23 5.82
CA GLY A 563 -16.30 21.38 5.52
C GLY A 563 -14.92 22.04 5.67
N GLN A 564 -14.86 23.23 6.27
CA GLN A 564 -13.61 23.91 6.57
C GLN A 564 -13.04 23.43 7.90
N VAL A 565 -11.71 23.35 7.98
CA VAL A 565 -11.03 22.90 9.20
C VAL A 565 -11.10 23.97 10.28
N VAL A 566 -11.59 23.61 11.46
CA VAL A 566 -11.65 24.47 12.65
C VAL A 566 -10.30 24.47 13.36
N VAL A 567 -9.29 25.13 12.80
CA VAL A 567 -7.99 25.38 13.44
C VAL A 567 -7.77 26.89 13.54
N SER A 568 -6.92 27.34 14.46
CA SER A 568 -6.57 28.76 14.58
C SER A 568 -6.01 29.29 13.25
N ASP A 569 -6.75 30.19 12.62
CA ASP A 569 -6.36 30.92 11.41
C ASP A 569 -5.06 31.70 11.64
N VAL A 570 -3.92 31.06 11.36
CA VAL A 570 -2.65 31.74 11.18
C VAL A 570 -2.39 31.79 9.67
N PRO A 571 -2.42 32.98 9.04
CA PRO A 571 -2.18 33.14 7.62
C PRO A 571 -0.84 32.52 7.20
N GLY A 572 -0.83 31.72 6.13
CA GLY A 572 0.37 31.07 5.58
C GLY A 572 0.60 29.61 5.99
N ARG A 573 -0.36 28.96 6.66
CA ARG A 573 -0.30 27.56 7.12
C ARG A 573 -1.20 26.58 6.36
N ALA A 574 -1.61 26.91 5.13
CA ALA A 574 -2.40 26.02 4.29
C ALA A 574 -1.47 25.11 3.50
N ASN A 575 -1.41 23.83 3.86
CA ASN A 575 -0.89 22.75 3.02
C ASN A 575 -1.54 21.42 3.46
N LEU A 576 -1.83 20.54 2.49
CA LEU A 576 -2.60 19.28 2.59
C LEU A 576 -4.14 19.41 2.51
N ASP A 577 -4.65 20.39 1.78
CA ASP A 577 -6.10 20.62 1.66
C ASP A 577 -6.83 19.42 1.03
N LEU A 578 -6.22 18.74 0.06
CA LEU A 578 -6.78 17.50 -0.51
C LEU A 578 -6.95 16.39 0.54
N VAL A 579 -5.95 16.20 1.42
CA VAL A 579 -6.05 15.20 2.49
C VAL A 579 -7.13 15.60 3.48
N ARG A 580 -7.26 16.90 3.80
CA ARG A 580 -8.32 17.39 4.69
C ARG A 580 -9.70 17.21 4.07
N THR A 581 -9.88 17.56 2.80
CA THR A 581 -11.11 17.34 2.04
C THR A 581 -11.44 15.86 1.97
N PHE A 582 -10.46 14.99 1.69
CA PHE A 582 -10.62 13.54 1.73
C PHE A 582 -11.11 13.07 3.11
N LEU A 583 -10.46 13.51 4.19
CA LEU A 583 -10.87 13.16 5.56
C LEU A 583 -12.26 13.69 5.92
N ASN A 584 -12.68 14.83 5.34
CA ASN A 584 -14.00 15.44 5.55
C ASN A 584 -15.14 14.67 4.86
N ILE A 585 -14.85 13.98 3.75
CA ILE A 585 -15.83 13.23 2.95
C ILE A 585 -15.94 11.76 3.42
N LEU A 586 -15.08 11.32 4.36
CA LEU A 586 -15.11 9.95 4.86
C LEU A 586 -16.47 9.65 5.51
N PRO A 587 -17.22 8.64 5.02
CA PRO A 587 -18.54 8.35 5.55
C PRO A 587 -18.45 7.84 6.99
N HIS A 588 -19.48 8.14 7.78
CA HIS A 588 -19.59 7.59 9.11
C HIS A 588 -19.76 6.06 9.06
N HIS A 589 -18.74 5.33 9.51
CA HIS A 589 -18.75 3.87 9.59
C HIS A 589 -19.02 3.42 11.02
N GLY A 590 -20.22 2.91 11.28
CA GLY A 590 -20.52 2.23 12.54
C GLY A 590 -21.99 1.86 12.68
N ARG A 591 -22.29 0.55 12.68
CA ARG A 591 -23.57 0.06 13.21
C ARG A 591 -23.42 -0.06 14.72
N TYR A 592 -23.57 1.07 15.40
CA TYR A 592 -23.60 1.09 16.86
C TYR A 592 -25.04 0.98 17.32
N ASP A 593 -25.28 0.06 18.25
CA ASP A 593 -26.62 -0.18 18.79
C ASP A 593 -26.77 0.63 20.09
N SER A 594 -27.51 1.74 20.02
CA SER A 594 -27.84 2.58 21.18
C SER A 594 -28.95 1.98 22.04
N GLU A 595 -29.74 1.04 21.52
CA GLU A 595 -30.83 0.38 22.25
C GLU A 595 -30.34 -0.85 23.03
N ALA A 596 -29.20 -1.42 22.62
CA ALA A 596 -28.54 -2.51 23.33
C ALA A 596 -28.10 -2.10 24.76
N PRO A 597 -27.93 -3.08 25.67
CA PRO A 597 -27.41 -2.82 27.01
C PRO A 597 -26.08 -2.07 26.99
N PHE A 598 -25.92 -1.11 27.91
CA PHE A 598 -24.72 -0.28 27.98
C PHE A 598 -23.45 -1.11 28.23
N GLU A 599 -22.45 -0.96 27.37
CA GLU A 599 -21.13 -1.57 27.54
C GLU A 599 -20.05 -0.56 27.16
N PHE A 600 -19.14 -0.28 28.09
CA PHE A 600 -18.03 0.64 27.86
C PHE A 600 -16.68 0.01 28.19
N HIS A 601 -15.74 0.12 27.27
CA HIS A 601 -14.41 -0.50 27.38
C HIS A 601 -13.37 0.52 27.82
N ILE A 602 -12.69 0.28 28.94
CA ILE A 602 -11.69 1.20 29.48
C ILE A 602 -10.36 1.01 28.74
N ASN A 603 -9.99 2.03 27.97
CA ASN A 603 -8.73 2.10 27.24
C ASN A 603 -7.64 2.76 28.06
N ASP A 604 -7.96 3.85 28.76
CA ASP A 604 -7.03 4.67 29.51
C ASP A 604 -7.59 5.14 30.84
N THR A 605 -6.69 5.49 31.75
CA THR A 605 -7.03 5.83 33.14
C THR A 605 -6.16 6.98 33.62
N PHE A 606 -6.80 8.05 34.09
CA PHE A 606 -6.18 9.30 34.49
C PHE A 606 -6.47 9.62 35.95
N SER A 607 -5.54 10.35 36.59
CA SER A 607 -5.74 10.92 37.91
C SER A 607 -5.69 12.43 37.77
N VAL A 608 -6.84 13.06 37.78
CA VAL A 608 -6.97 14.50 37.55
C VAL A 608 -7.12 15.21 38.90
N PRO A 609 -6.29 16.23 39.20
CA PRO A 609 -6.42 17.02 40.42
C PRO A 609 -7.84 17.53 40.62
N PHE A 610 -8.37 17.47 41.85
CA PHE A 610 -9.71 17.92 42.26
C PHE A 610 -10.92 17.16 41.67
N VAL A 611 -10.77 16.51 40.52
CA VAL A 611 -11.81 15.67 39.90
C VAL A 611 -11.78 14.26 40.45
N GLY A 612 -10.58 13.66 40.54
CA GLY A 612 -10.35 12.30 41.02
C GLY A 612 -9.92 11.34 39.90
N THR A 613 -10.36 10.08 40.00
CA THR A 613 -10.07 9.05 39.00
C THR A 613 -10.98 9.22 37.79
N VAL A 614 -10.39 9.34 36.61
CA VAL A 614 -11.09 9.46 35.33
C VAL A 614 -10.73 8.27 34.46
N VAL A 615 -11.73 7.65 33.83
CA VAL A 615 -11.55 6.54 32.88
C VAL A 615 -11.92 7.01 31.51
N SER A 616 -11.17 6.62 30.48
CA SER A 616 -11.45 6.98 29.09
C SER A 616 -11.50 5.73 28.23
N GLY A 617 -12.37 5.75 27.23
CA GLY A 617 -12.75 4.56 26.50
C GLY A 617 -13.79 4.83 25.43
N ILE A 618 -14.28 3.75 24.85
CA ILE A 618 -15.29 3.80 23.79
C ILE A 618 -16.54 3.12 24.32
N VAL A 619 -17.69 3.75 24.12
CA VAL A 619 -18.99 3.14 24.36
C VAL A 619 -19.25 2.14 23.22
N LYS A 620 -19.33 0.86 23.53
CA LYS A 620 -19.55 -0.21 22.53
C LYS A 620 -21.03 -0.32 22.17
N SER A 621 -21.91 -0.21 23.15
CA SER A 621 -23.37 -0.28 23.01
C SER A 621 -24.07 0.53 24.11
N GLY A 622 -25.33 0.88 23.87
CA GLY A 622 -26.19 1.57 24.82
C GLY A 622 -25.89 3.06 25.00
N VAL A 623 -26.58 3.67 25.97
CA VAL A 623 -26.44 5.07 26.37
C VAL A 623 -26.25 5.15 27.89
N ILE A 624 -25.45 6.11 28.34
CA ILE A 624 -25.21 6.36 29.77
C ILE A 624 -25.29 7.86 30.07
N HIS A 625 -25.81 8.20 31.25
CA HIS A 625 -25.94 9.58 31.71
C HIS A 625 -25.03 9.87 32.91
N ALA A 626 -24.66 11.15 33.06
CA ALA A 626 -23.99 11.62 34.26
C ALA A 626 -24.92 11.44 35.47
N GLY A 627 -24.40 10.80 36.53
CA GLY A 627 -25.16 10.47 37.73
C GLY A 627 -25.50 8.98 37.86
N ASP A 628 -25.47 8.23 36.76
CA ASP A 628 -25.89 6.82 36.74
C ASP A 628 -25.00 5.93 37.60
N ASN A 629 -25.63 4.91 38.20
CA ASN A 629 -24.95 3.87 38.96
C ASN A 629 -24.42 2.79 38.02
N ILE A 630 -23.13 2.51 38.16
CA ILE A 630 -22.38 1.62 37.27
C ILE A 630 -21.58 0.59 38.05
N LEU A 631 -21.27 -0.51 37.37
CA LEU A 631 -20.35 -1.55 37.80
C LEU A 631 -19.06 -1.42 37.01
N ILE A 632 -17.91 -1.46 37.70
CA ILE A 632 -16.58 -1.40 37.09
C ILE A 632 -15.80 -2.64 37.48
N GLY A 633 -15.24 -3.32 36.48
CA GLY A 633 -14.46 -4.53 36.70
C GLY A 633 -14.12 -5.21 35.37
N PRO A 634 -13.49 -6.39 35.37
CA PRO A 634 -13.06 -7.13 36.55
C PRO A 634 -11.77 -6.60 37.17
N ASP A 635 -11.72 -6.61 38.50
CA ASP A 635 -10.48 -6.49 39.24
C ASP A 635 -9.57 -7.74 39.07
N SER A 636 -8.43 -7.79 39.74
CA SER A 636 -7.52 -8.93 39.66
C SER A 636 -8.13 -10.26 40.14
N LEU A 637 -9.21 -10.21 40.92
CA LEU A 637 -9.94 -11.35 41.46
C LEU A 637 -11.19 -11.69 40.64
N GLY A 638 -11.53 -10.89 39.63
CA GLY A 638 -12.74 -11.07 38.83
C GLY A 638 -13.99 -10.41 39.40
N GLN A 639 -13.87 -9.54 40.40
CA GLN A 639 -14.98 -8.86 41.04
C GLN A 639 -15.27 -7.50 40.37
N PHE A 640 -16.53 -7.06 40.53
CA PHE A 640 -17.01 -5.76 40.08
C PHE A 640 -17.28 -4.84 41.27
N MET A 641 -16.85 -3.59 41.16
CA MET A 641 -17.10 -2.54 42.14
C MET A 641 -18.26 -1.66 41.68
N THR A 642 -19.17 -1.33 42.59
CA THR A 642 -20.21 -0.33 42.32
C THR A 642 -19.64 1.08 42.51
N THR A 643 -19.91 1.97 41.56
CA THR A 643 -19.70 3.41 41.69
C THR A 643 -20.78 4.16 40.90
N ASN A 644 -20.69 5.47 40.83
CA ASN A 644 -21.53 6.29 39.97
C ASN A 644 -20.68 7.28 39.16
N ILE A 645 -21.20 7.69 38.01
CA ILE A 645 -20.55 8.65 37.13
C ILE A 645 -20.77 10.05 37.69
N ARG A 646 -19.69 10.77 38.01
CA ARG A 646 -19.74 12.16 38.49
C ARG A 646 -20.00 13.14 37.34
N SER A 647 -19.27 12.96 36.24
CA SER A 647 -19.39 13.77 35.03
C SER A 647 -18.87 12.99 33.84
N ILE A 648 -19.38 13.33 32.66
CA ILE A 648 -18.96 12.79 31.37
C ILE A 648 -18.34 13.92 30.58
N GLU A 649 -17.19 13.64 29.95
CA GLU A 649 -16.54 14.56 29.03
C GLU A 649 -16.31 13.90 27.67
N ARG A 650 -16.71 14.59 26.60
CA ARG A 650 -16.48 14.22 25.21
C ARG A 650 -15.76 15.37 24.51
N LYS A 651 -14.68 15.06 23.78
CA LYS A 651 -13.90 16.06 23.03
C LYS A 651 -13.48 17.28 23.90
N ARG A 652 -13.16 17.06 25.18
CA ARG A 652 -12.80 18.09 26.19
C ARG A 652 -13.94 19.04 26.58
N LEU A 653 -15.18 18.69 26.25
CA LEU A 653 -16.39 19.39 26.67
C LEU A 653 -17.19 18.49 27.61
N GLY A 654 -17.78 19.07 28.65
CA GLY A 654 -18.72 18.35 29.51
C GLY A 654 -20.01 18.07 28.77
N VAL A 655 -20.47 16.81 28.80
CA VAL A 655 -21.73 16.38 28.18
C VAL A 655 -22.60 15.64 29.21
N PRO A 656 -23.93 15.75 29.12
CA PRO A 656 -24.83 15.05 30.04
C PRO A 656 -24.90 13.55 29.77
N ALA A 657 -24.76 13.10 28.52
CA ALA A 657 -24.81 11.69 28.14
C ALA A 657 -23.70 11.28 27.17
N ALA A 658 -23.50 9.98 27.02
CA ALA A 658 -22.68 9.38 25.96
C ALA A 658 -23.37 8.15 25.38
N SER A 659 -23.36 8.03 24.05
CA SER A 659 -24.02 6.95 23.31
C SER A 659 -23.02 6.02 22.62
N ALA A 660 -23.51 4.86 22.18
CA ALA A 660 -22.76 3.85 21.47
C ALA A 660 -21.96 4.44 20.28
N GLY A 661 -20.70 4.03 20.18
CA GLY A 661 -19.75 4.53 19.20
C GLY A 661 -18.95 5.74 19.65
N GLN A 662 -19.39 6.50 20.66
CA GLN A 662 -18.69 7.70 21.09
C GLN A 662 -17.48 7.40 21.98
N SER A 663 -16.43 8.21 21.83
CA SER A 663 -15.29 8.23 22.76
C SER A 663 -15.58 9.20 23.90
N ALA A 664 -15.57 8.69 25.13
CA ALA A 664 -15.95 9.46 26.31
C ALA A 664 -14.99 9.22 27.48
N SER A 665 -14.90 10.22 28.35
CA SER A 665 -14.17 10.15 29.62
C SER A 665 -15.13 10.31 30.78
N PHE A 666 -15.12 9.37 31.71
CA PHE A 666 -16.00 9.36 32.87
C PHE A 666 -15.19 9.65 34.14
N ALA A 667 -15.58 10.70 34.86
CA ALA A 667 -15.08 10.96 36.19
C ALA A 667 -15.83 10.06 37.19
N LEU A 668 -15.11 9.23 37.93
CA LEU A 668 -15.68 8.25 38.85
C LEU A 668 -15.70 8.78 40.29
N LYS A 669 -16.80 8.53 41.00
CA LYS A 669 -16.92 8.92 42.40
C LYS A 669 -16.34 7.86 43.34
N LYS A 670 -15.59 8.28 44.37
CA LYS A 670 -15.08 7.40 45.45
C LYS A 670 -14.21 6.20 44.98
N ILE A 671 -13.69 6.23 43.76
CA ILE A 671 -12.76 5.22 43.25
C ILE A 671 -11.36 5.78 43.20
N ARG A 672 -10.37 5.03 43.69
CA ARG A 672 -8.95 5.42 43.64
C ARG A 672 -8.33 4.94 42.33
N ARG A 673 -7.35 5.68 41.82
CA ARG A 673 -6.69 5.38 40.54
C ARG A 673 -6.06 3.98 40.46
N LYS A 674 -5.62 3.43 41.60
CA LYS A 674 -5.02 2.09 41.71
C LYS A 674 -6.03 0.95 41.58
N ASP A 675 -7.30 1.22 41.86
CA ASP A 675 -8.36 0.21 41.81
C ASP A 675 -8.91 0.04 40.37
N VAL A 676 -8.45 0.86 39.41
CA VAL A 676 -8.88 0.83 38.01
C VAL A 676 -7.68 0.64 37.08
N ARG A 677 -7.87 -0.16 36.04
CA ARG A 677 -6.87 -0.45 35.01
C ARG A 677 -7.48 -0.49 33.61
N LYS A 678 -6.61 -0.46 32.61
CA LYS A 678 -6.95 -0.77 31.23
C LYS A 678 -7.46 -2.21 31.09
N GLY A 679 -8.43 -2.42 30.21
CA GLY A 679 -9.07 -3.72 29.95
C GLY A 679 -10.22 -4.07 30.89
N MET A 680 -10.50 -3.24 31.90
CA MET A 680 -11.78 -3.29 32.61
C MET A 680 -12.90 -2.74 31.73
N VAL A 681 -14.13 -3.13 32.05
CA VAL A 681 -15.36 -2.64 31.46
C VAL A 681 -16.19 -1.89 32.50
N VAL A 682 -17.02 -0.98 31.99
CA VAL A 682 -18.07 -0.29 32.75
C VAL A 682 -19.41 -0.79 32.22
N LEU A 683 -20.26 -1.25 33.13
CA LEU A 683 -21.57 -1.84 32.84
C LEU A 683 -22.63 -1.15 33.71
N PRO A 684 -23.90 -1.10 33.27
CA PRO A 684 -24.97 -0.53 34.07
C PRO A 684 -25.22 -1.41 35.29
N LYS A 685 -25.51 -0.79 36.43
CA LYS A 685 -25.95 -1.54 37.61
C LYS A 685 -27.47 -1.71 37.56
N LEU A 686 -27.92 -2.91 37.17
CA LEU A 686 -29.32 -3.29 37.19
C LEU A 686 -29.66 -3.98 38.52
N GLU A 687 -30.70 -3.49 39.22
CA GLU A 687 -31.14 -4.07 40.49
C GLU A 687 -31.67 -5.50 40.27
N GLY A 688 -31.14 -6.47 41.03
CA GLY A 688 -31.55 -7.87 40.97
C GLY A 688 -30.85 -8.75 39.93
N GLN A 689 -29.97 -8.21 39.09
CA GLN A 689 -29.15 -9.03 38.18
C GLN A 689 -27.87 -9.56 38.86
N PRO A 690 -27.45 -10.80 38.54
CA PRO A 690 -26.18 -11.33 39.02
C PRO A 690 -25.01 -10.56 38.41
N ASN A 691 -23.88 -10.53 39.12
CA ASN A 691 -22.65 -9.92 38.60
C ASN A 691 -22.27 -10.52 37.24
N PRO A 692 -21.73 -9.70 36.32
CA PRO A 692 -21.29 -10.17 35.01
C PRO A 692 -20.31 -11.34 35.12
N LYS A 693 -20.46 -12.34 34.25
CA LYS A 693 -19.58 -13.51 34.23
C LYS A 693 -18.22 -13.13 33.66
N VAL A 694 -17.17 -13.59 34.32
CA VAL A 694 -15.77 -13.38 33.90
C VAL A 694 -15.10 -14.72 33.76
N HIS A 695 -14.24 -14.84 32.75
CA HIS A 695 -13.66 -16.12 32.39
C HIS A 695 -12.14 -15.99 32.28
N LYS A 696 -11.41 -16.96 32.86
CA LYS A 696 -9.99 -17.14 32.55
C LYS A 696 -9.81 -17.94 31.26
N GLU A 697 -10.78 -18.78 30.93
CA GLU A 697 -10.72 -19.73 29.84
C GLU A 697 -11.76 -19.40 28.79
N PHE A 698 -11.41 -19.54 27.53
CA PHE A 698 -12.34 -19.31 26.41
C PHE A 698 -11.85 -20.06 25.18
N ILE A 699 -12.75 -20.29 24.24
CA ILE A 699 -12.50 -20.98 22.98
C ILE A 699 -12.52 -19.95 21.87
N ALA A 700 -11.52 -19.98 21.00
CA ALA A 700 -11.44 -19.11 19.85
C ALA A 700 -10.98 -19.86 18.59
N GLU A 701 -11.48 -19.41 17.45
CA GLU A 701 -10.98 -19.84 16.15
C GLU A 701 -9.84 -18.92 15.75
N VAL A 702 -8.67 -19.47 15.46
CA VAL A 702 -7.45 -18.71 15.14
C VAL A 702 -6.87 -19.12 13.79
N LEU A 703 -6.37 -18.12 13.07
CA LEU A 703 -5.57 -18.24 11.86
C LEU A 703 -4.11 -17.88 12.20
N ILE A 704 -3.18 -18.80 11.97
CA ILE A 704 -1.75 -18.57 12.19
C ILE A 704 -1.11 -17.97 10.93
N LEU A 705 -0.48 -16.80 11.06
CA LEU A 705 0.05 -16.01 9.95
C LEU A 705 1.50 -16.33 9.58
N SER A 706 2.44 -16.14 10.52
CA SER A 706 3.85 -16.51 10.31
C SER A 706 4.51 -16.88 11.64
N HIS A 707 4.77 -18.17 11.79
CA HIS A 707 5.43 -18.73 12.95
C HIS A 707 6.46 -19.77 12.49
N ALA A 708 7.70 -19.60 12.93
CA ALA A 708 8.83 -20.42 12.46
C ALA A 708 8.79 -21.85 13.01
N THR A 709 8.07 -22.08 14.11
CA THR A 709 8.01 -23.37 14.79
C THR A 709 6.59 -23.90 14.89
N THR A 710 6.45 -25.15 15.30
CA THR A 710 5.15 -25.80 15.47
C THR A 710 4.54 -25.41 16.81
N ILE A 711 3.31 -24.87 16.82
CA ILE A 711 2.59 -24.51 18.05
C ILE A 711 1.92 -25.77 18.62
N ARG A 712 2.10 -25.99 19.92
CA ARG A 712 1.51 -27.10 20.68
C ARG A 712 0.76 -26.58 21.90
N THR A 713 0.06 -27.48 22.59
CA THR A 713 -0.47 -27.21 23.92
C THR A 713 0.64 -26.74 24.87
N ARG A 714 0.27 -25.95 25.88
CA ARG A 714 1.15 -25.23 26.81
C ARG A 714 1.98 -24.10 26.22
N TYR A 715 1.90 -23.84 24.90
CA TYR A 715 2.52 -22.65 24.31
C TYR A 715 1.91 -21.37 24.91
N GLN A 716 2.76 -20.41 25.25
CA GLN A 716 2.37 -19.16 25.89
C GLN A 716 2.74 -17.98 25.00
N ALA A 717 1.83 -17.02 24.86
CA ALA A 717 2.13 -15.76 24.20
C ALA A 717 1.26 -14.62 24.72
N MET A 718 1.58 -13.41 24.29
CA MET A 718 0.78 -12.24 24.59
C MET A 718 -0.48 -12.24 23.71
N LEU A 719 -1.64 -12.20 24.36
CA LEU A 719 -2.91 -12.08 23.69
C LEU A 719 -3.47 -10.68 23.88
N HIS A 720 -3.99 -10.10 22.80
CA HIS A 720 -4.76 -8.87 22.84
C HIS A 720 -6.20 -9.15 22.42
N VAL A 721 -7.16 -8.78 23.27
CA VAL A 721 -8.60 -8.87 22.97
C VAL A 721 -9.21 -7.52 23.33
N GLY A 722 -9.57 -6.72 22.33
CA GLY A 722 -9.94 -5.32 22.57
C GLY A 722 -8.85 -4.55 23.37
N PRO A 723 -9.20 -3.89 24.50
CA PRO A 723 -8.23 -3.21 25.34
C PRO A 723 -7.43 -4.14 26.28
N VAL A 724 -7.84 -5.40 26.42
CA VAL A 724 -7.19 -6.39 27.28
C VAL A 724 -5.88 -6.84 26.63
N SER A 725 -4.79 -6.83 27.39
CA SER A 725 -3.49 -7.35 26.98
C SER A 725 -2.88 -8.16 28.11
N GLN A 726 -2.72 -9.46 27.89
CA GLN A 726 -2.22 -10.38 28.91
C GLN A 726 -1.63 -11.66 28.29
N THR A 727 -0.66 -12.26 28.97
CA THR A 727 -0.16 -13.59 28.63
C THR A 727 -1.25 -14.65 28.77
N CYS A 728 -1.41 -15.44 27.71
CA CYS A 728 -2.30 -16.58 27.63
C CYS A 728 -1.52 -17.85 27.32
N ALA A 729 -1.97 -18.97 27.88
CA ALA A 729 -1.51 -20.31 27.52
C ALA A 729 -2.55 -21.01 26.64
N ILE A 730 -2.09 -21.78 25.67
CA ILE A 730 -2.94 -22.71 24.93
C ILE A 730 -3.14 -23.96 25.80
N ILE A 731 -4.38 -24.23 26.19
CA ILE A 731 -4.71 -25.39 27.04
C ILE A 731 -5.14 -26.59 26.20
N ASP A 732 -5.81 -26.36 25.08
CA ASP A 732 -6.32 -27.41 24.21
C ASP A 732 -6.43 -26.92 22.76
N VAL A 733 -6.33 -27.84 21.80
CA VAL A 733 -6.33 -27.56 20.37
C VAL A 733 -7.09 -28.68 19.65
N ASP A 734 -7.86 -28.34 18.62
CA ASP A 734 -8.58 -29.31 17.78
C ASP A 734 -7.70 -30.32 17.01
N ARG A 735 -6.37 -30.17 17.06
CA ARG A 735 -5.38 -30.92 16.30
C ARG A 735 -4.07 -31.05 17.08
N PRO A 736 -3.21 -32.06 16.77
CA PRO A 736 -1.99 -32.33 17.54
C PRO A 736 -0.94 -31.21 17.46
N TYR A 737 -0.94 -30.45 16.36
CA TYR A 737 -0.05 -29.31 16.20
C TYR A 737 -0.59 -28.30 15.18
N ILE A 738 -0.25 -27.02 15.38
CA ILE A 738 -0.64 -25.92 14.49
C ILE A 738 0.61 -25.36 13.80
N ARG A 739 0.53 -25.14 12.49
CA ARG A 739 1.57 -24.53 11.66
C ARG A 739 1.08 -23.23 11.02
N THR A 740 2.01 -22.52 10.40
CA THR A 740 1.72 -21.33 9.61
C THR A 740 0.71 -21.62 8.51
N GLY A 741 -0.32 -20.78 8.39
CA GLY A 741 -1.42 -20.93 7.44
C GLY A 741 -2.63 -21.68 7.99
N ASP A 742 -2.49 -22.39 9.10
CA ASP A 742 -3.58 -23.20 9.65
C ASP A 742 -4.66 -22.34 10.29
N ARG A 743 -5.92 -22.75 10.06
CA ARG A 743 -7.08 -22.35 10.87
C ARG A 743 -7.38 -23.46 11.87
N ALA A 744 -7.40 -23.13 13.15
CA ALA A 744 -7.61 -24.09 14.23
C ALA A 744 -8.52 -23.50 15.32
N THR A 745 -9.30 -24.37 15.96
CA THR A 745 -10.03 -24.03 17.19
C THR A 745 -9.13 -24.31 18.38
N VAL A 746 -8.92 -23.28 19.20
CA VAL A 746 -7.97 -23.29 20.31
C VAL A 746 -8.66 -22.81 21.58
N ALA A 747 -8.47 -23.56 22.66
CA ALA A 747 -8.83 -23.13 23.99
C ALA A 747 -7.65 -22.40 24.63
N PHE A 748 -7.90 -21.17 25.07
CA PHE A 748 -6.92 -20.31 25.73
C PHE A 748 -7.24 -20.18 27.22
N ARG A 749 -6.20 -20.01 28.04
CA ARG A 749 -6.30 -19.64 29.45
C ARG A 749 -5.44 -18.42 29.76
N PHE A 750 -6.07 -17.38 30.29
CA PHE A 750 -5.41 -16.21 30.87
C PHE A 750 -4.61 -16.60 32.12
N MET A 751 -3.32 -16.25 32.16
CA MET A 751 -2.41 -16.69 33.23
C MET A 751 -2.57 -15.92 34.54
N GLN A 752 -2.83 -14.61 34.50
CA GLN A 752 -2.84 -13.75 35.68
C GLN A 752 -4.25 -13.60 36.26
N ARG A 753 -5.14 -12.93 35.53
CA ARG A 753 -6.48 -12.55 35.99
C ARG A 753 -7.58 -13.00 35.01
N PRO A 754 -8.81 -13.23 35.49
CA PRO A 754 -9.97 -13.39 34.62
C PRO A 754 -10.33 -12.06 33.97
N GLU A 755 -10.84 -12.12 32.74
CA GLU A 755 -11.22 -10.94 31.97
C GLU A 755 -12.68 -11.08 31.51
N TYR A 756 -13.33 -9.95 31.23
CA TYR A 756 -14.66 -9.92 30.65
C TYR A 756 -14.54 -10.01 29.12
N LEU A 757 -15.14 -11.03 28.54
CA LEU A 757 -15.10 -11.31 27.09
C LEU A 757 -16.50 -11.61 26.58
N ALA A 758 -16.76 -11.26 25.32
CA ALA A 758 -17.96 -11.62 24.60
C ALA A 758 -17.64 -12.53 23.38
N PRO A 759 -18.51 -13.49 23.04
CA PRO A 759 -18.42 -14.19 21.76
C PRO A 759 -18.43 -13.19 20.59
N GLY A 760 -17.58 -13.42 19.59
CA GLY A 760 -17.36 -12.51 18.46
C GLY A 760 -16.22 -11.51 18.67
N ASP A 761 -15.69 -11.36 19.88
CA ASP A 761 -14.55 -10.48 20.12
C ASP A 761 -13.32 -10.96 19.32
N ARG A 762 -12.67 -10.00 18.66
CA ARG A 762 -11.48 -10.25 17.84
C ARG A 762 -10.25 -10.29 18.73
N LEU A 763 -9.41 -11.30 18.52
CA LEU A 763 -8.16 -11.48 19.24
C LEU A 763 -6.95 -11.45 18.32
N LEU A 764 -5.84 -11.00 18.89
CA LEU A 764 -4.54 -10.87 18.27
C LEU A 764 -3.51 -11.60 19.12
N PHE A 765 -2.82 -12.55 18.49
CA PHE A 765 -1.81 -13.38 19.12
C PHE A 765 -0.42 -12.84 18.76
N ARG A 766 0.40 -12.49 19.77
CA ARG A 766 1.69 -11.82 19.56
C ARG A 766 2.83 -12.42 20.38
N GLU A 767 3.97 -12.57 19.72
CA GLU A 767 5.27 -12.90 20.32
C GLU A 767 6.33 -12.02 19.62
N GLY A 768 6.44 -10.76 20.09
CA GLY A 768 7.10 -9.67 19.38
C GLY A 768 6.33 -9.23 18.14
N ARG A 769 6.30 -10.09 17.11
CA ARG A 769 5.46 -9.92 15.90
C ARG A 769 4.11 -10.64 16.08
N THR A 770 3.09 -10.20 15.34
CA THR A 770 1.80 -10.88 15.29
C THR A 770 1.97 -12.26 14.66
N LYS A 771 1.62 -13.31 15.40
CA LYS A 771 1.70 -14.69 14.89
C LYS A 771 0.34 -15.23 14.46
N GLY A 772 -0.75 -14.69 14.99
CA GLY A 772 -2.09 -15.16 14.63
C GLY A 772 -3.19 -14.14 14.90
N LEU A 773 -4.30 -14.31 14.21
CA LEU A 773 -5.54 -13.57 14.33
C LEU A 773 -6.64 -14.54 14.73
N GLY A 774 -7.67 -14.09 15.44
CA GLY A 774 -8.77 -14.98 15.77
C GLY A 774 -10.03 -14.29 16.25
N ILE A 775 -11.05 -15.10 16.49
CA ILE A 775 -12.37 -14.66 16.96
C ILE A 775 -12.79 -15.58 18.09
N VAL A 776 -13.20 -15.00 19.22
CA VAL A 776 -13.76 -15.74 20.36
C VAL A 776 -15.07 -16.41 19.92
N LYS A 777 -15.16 -17.73 20.04
CA LYS A 777 -16.37 -18.49 19.70
C LYS A 777 -17.25 -18.72 20.93
N ALA A 778 -16.62 -19.03 22.06
CA ALA A 778 -17.31 -19.31 23.30
C ALA A 778 -16.48 -18.84 24.50
N VAL A 779 -17.16 -18.43 25.56
CA VAL A 779 -16.55 -18.08 26.84
C VAL A 779 -16.64 -19.26 27.80
N GLY A 780 -15.57 -19.51 28.55
CA GLY A 780 -15.38 -20.76 29.30
C GLY A 780 -14.82 -21.89 28.43
N TYR A 781 -14.32 -22.92 29.10
CA TYR A 781 -13.89 -24.18 28.50
C TYR A 781 -14.24 -25.30 29.50
N ASP A 782 -14.84 -26.38 29.02
CA ASP A 782 -15.14 -27.55 29.85
C ASP A 782 -14.10 -28.64 29.54
N PRO A 783 -13.20 -28.98 30.48
CA PRO A 783 -12.19 -30.02 30.25
C PRO A 783 -12.80 -31.40 30.02
N LYS A 784 -14.08 -31.62 30.34
CA LYS A 784 -14.79 -32.87 30.04
C LYS A 784 -15.18 -33.02 28.57
N LYS A 785 -15.10 -31.93 27.79
CA LYS A 785 -15.38 -31.89 26.35
C LYS A 785 -14.15 -31.34 25.62
N PRO A 786 -13.09 -32.16 25.45
CA PRO A 786 -11.89 -31.72 24.75
C PRO A 786 -12.20 -31.40 23.28
N LEU A 787 -11.43 -30.47 22.72
CA LEU A 787 -11.49 -30.07 21.32
C LEU A 787 -10.91 -31.17 20.43
N SER A 788 -9.93 -31.93 20.91
CA SER A 788 -9.39 -33.10 20.22
C SER A 788 -10.10 -34.40 20.65
N PRO A 789 -10.44 -35.29 19.71
CA PRO A 789 -11.04 -36.60 20.04
C PRO A 789 -10.04 -37.58 20.68
N HIS A 790 -8.74 -37.29 20.63
CA HIS A 790 -7.73 -37.96 21.44
C HIS A 790 -7.35 -37.02 22.58
N GLY A 791 -7.54 -37.48 23.82
CA GLY A 791 -7.24 -36.69 25.03
C GLY A 791 -5.78 -36.23 25.10
N PRO A 792 -5.43 -35.34 26.04
CA PRO A 792 -4.06 -34.91 26.20
C PRO A 792 -3.19 -36.13 26.51
N ASP A 793 -2.25 -36.46 25.62
CA ASP A 793 -1.16 -37.39 25.92
C ASP A 793 -0.28 -36.77 27.02
N ASP A 794 -0.71 -36.93 28.28
CA ASP A 794 0.18 -36.81 29.42
C ASP A 794 1.17 -37.97 29.35
N GLY A 795 2.38 -37.69 28.87
CA GLY A 795 3.51 -38.60 29.00
C GLY A 795 3.65 -39.08 30.46
N PRO A 796 4.08 -40.33 30.69
CA PRO A 796 3.97 -40.93 32.01
C PRO A 796 4.85 -40.19 33.02
N ALA A 797 4.25 -39.83 34.16
CA ALA A 797 4.97 -39.39 35.35
C ALA A 797 5.89 -40.52 35.87
N PRO A 798 7.04 -40.21 36.48
CA PRO A 798 7.98 -41.23 36.96
C PRO A 798 7.39 -41.92 38.19
N GLY A 799 6.89 -43.13 38.00
CA GLY A 799 6.43 -44.02 39.07
C GLY A 799 7.58 -44.86 39.63
N GLU A 800 7.68 -44.85 40.95
CA GLU A 800 8.60 -45.64 41.76
C GLU A 800 8.42 -47.16 41.58
N GLY A 801 9.55 -47.87 41.50
CA GLY A 801 9.81 -49.23 42.02
C GLY A 801 8.93 -50.40 41.56
N ASN A 802 9.51 -51.37 40.85
CA ASN A 802 10.09 -52.57 41.48
C ASN A 802 10.80 -53.45 40.43
N GLY A 803 11.92 -54.06 40.83
CA GLY A 803 12.80 -54.80 39.94
C GLY A 803 12.32 -56.21 39.58
N GLN A 804 12.78 -56.70 38.43
CA GLN A 804 13.20 -58.10 38.27
C GLN A 804 14.14 -58.25 37.07
N ALA A 805 15.18 -59.03 37.29
CA ALA A 805 16.36 -59.21 36.44
C ALA A 805 16.08 -60.08 35.20
N GLY A 806 16.77 -59.78 34.10
CA GLY A 806 16.88 -60.63 32.90
C GLY A 806 18.07 -60.19 32.05
N GLN A 807 19.00 -61.11 31.84
CA GLN A 807 20.39 -60.99 31.35
C GLN A 807 20.63 -60.37 29.94
N PRO A 808 21.89 -59.99 29.63
CA PRO A 808 22.26 -59.27 28.41
C PRO A 808 22.70 -60.22 27.27
N ALA A 809 22.45 -59.84 26.02
CA ALA A 809 23.15 -60.39 24.86
C ALA A 809 23.20 -59.34 23.74
N VAL A 810 24.38 -58.77 23.49
CA VAL A 810 25.29 -59.04 22.35
C VAL A 810 25.10 -57.98 21.27
N GLY A 811 26.17 -57.21 21.07
CA GLY A 811 26.22 -56.14 20.08
C GLY A 811 26.36 -56.64 18.66
N GLN A 812 26.08 -55.74 17.71
CA GLN A 812 26.70 -55.80 16.39
C GLN A 812 26.87 -54.40 15.84
N GLU A 813 28.01 -54.23 15.21
CA GLU A 813 28.70 -52.99 14.87
C GLU A 813 28.07 -52.19 13.73
N VAL A 814 28.37 -50.89 13.83
CA VAL A 814 28.55 -49.88 12.79
C VAL A 814 28.93 -50.43 11.40
N HIS A 815 28.26 -49.94 10.36
CA HIS A 815 28.90 -49.72 9.07
C HIS A 815 28.49 -48.37 8.47
N VAL A 816 29.51 -47.52 8.30
CA VAL A 816 29.51 -46.29 7.51
C VAL A 816 30.30 -46.58 6.23
N GLY A 817 29.84 -46.05 5.09
CA GLY A 817 30.55 -46.00 3.81
C GLY A 817 29.60 -46.34 2.65
N ALA A 818 29.42 -45.52 1.60
CA ALA A 818 30.26 -44.45 1.04
C ALA A 818 29.42 -43.25 0.58
#